data_AF-A0A640KGG8-F1
#
_entry.id   AF-A0A640KGG8-F1
#
_cell.length_a   1.000
_cell.length_b   1.000
_cell.length_c   1.000
_cell.angle_alpha   90.00
_cell.angle_beta   90.00
_cell.angle_gamma   90.00
#
_symmetry.space_group_name_H-M   'P 1'
#
loop_
_entity.id
_entity.type
_entity.pdbx_description
1 polymer ?
#
loop_
_entity_poly.entity_id
_entity_poly.type
_entity_poly.pdbx_seq_one_letter_code
_entity_poly.pdbx_strand_id
1 'polypeptide(L)'
;MLQARIAGRWCPARQNAWSHAAITCRSCVDSSAPSFSATHLPGRRSALRLAIRLRDNDRSCHNTFYTSTLRQSVRRCHTKAAVTTTTTTNSMAPVDSASFLATVLEPERTVSLEDTTRTYATMDVVERCDVYDPSLPNVTSSPRSTKGHGVAQAELDDESTDGVAAAPAYPLRAAHSQGRLWSHFVGDPETTAERGQSEGTTQPPAWLVQLCKDLYFRTDSEAADKRISDDFDAVAQASDPLADQAAAEAARSVGSCRGVEPPPPPPAGGVSAFTPAQRADDTVEVDPYVWLPFELLDVKDYNVGPYEFPPTATYTVEQQVKLCLGQRHKEYVHFCNTYCFPERWQIPTSMGTQPARLLVDPSCPTPVVFLQLSPDFPPAMWLPIKPSVAAIRGVLSSFATQAFLHREEQHTVFAHRYETVKRVMELQQLPTTQEGDVLRFMAYEARNTPYLDAPLREYPNQQEFFLGEYDDPERLLEHFDLCPFVFAISHLRTVTDLHAEHMTPTIEGAGVAPSLFRCIFSKALIQISVHLSAEVKLPPQDPEAFHFMWKDSQVVPKMKIPVFARVSWPDNHNLCGGGLLARRFNKLFSTEFASDTPVDAILSVYYVMQWAQRVQDLLGVCGMRQRVAELEAAAHLPEPAKLYPGTREIPNPEYTAQERLGMHIQYLSHLGDPQVLKTIQALLPTATAPVRMGCAKAALIAGDRELFRHIVSSEPPGRMQHYMTKLVVKRKTRDLVDPAPRLLEDQYEFAAPLWTKRGTRIDRNTLEGAVDAARLLR
;
A
#
# COMPACT_ATOMS: atom_id res chain seq x y z
N MET A 1 31.25 64.74 -12.46
CA MET A 1 31.04 63.92 -13.67
C MET A 1 32.40 63.59 -14.27
N LEU A 2 32.88 62.36 -14.10
CA LEU A 2 33.83 61.62 -14.93
C LEU A 2 34.25 60.34 -14.19
N GLN A 3 34.50 59.29 -14.98
CA GLN A 3 34.75 57.89 -14.61
C GLN A 3 35.94 57.65 -13.67
N ALA A 4 35.94 56.48 -13.01
CA ALA A 4 37.12 55.70 -12.62
C ALA A 4 36.73 54.19 -12.65
N ARG A 5 37.43 53.22 -13.27
CA ARG A 5 38.80 52.68 -13.06
C ARG A 5 39.08 52.36 -11.57
N ILE A 6 39.61 51.23 -11.08
CA ILE A 6 40.30 50.03 -11.57
C ILE A 6 40.43 49.06 -10.37
N ALA A 7 40.44 47.74 -10.64
CA ALA A 7 41.11 46.59 -10.00
C ALA A 7 41.22 46.37 -8.46
N GLY A 8 41.17 45.08 -8.09
CA GLY A 8 41.86 44.57 -6.90
C GLY A 8 41.51 43.13 -6.51
N ARG A 9 42.20 42.12 -7.07
CA ARG A 9 42.28 40.75 -6.51
C ARG A 9 43.16 40.76 -5.26
N TRP A 10 42.69 40.23 -4.13
CA TRP A 10 43.54 39.73 -3.04
C TRP A 10 42.90 38.47 -2.41
N CYS A 11 43.61 37.35 -2.49
CA CYS A 11 43.49 36.26 -1.51
C CYS A 11 44.60 36.48 -0.46
N PRO A 12 44.36 36.09 0.80
CA PRO A 12 45.38 35.27 1.45
C PRO A 12 44.83 34.09 2.28
N ALA A 13 45.79 33.27 2.68
CA ALA A 13 45.72 31.89 3.16
C ALA A 13 45.24 31.69 4.62
N ARG A 14 44.75 30.45 4.84
CA ARG A 14 44.88 29.54 6.00
C ARG A 14 45.31 30.10 7.36
N GLN A 15 44.55 29.72 8.41
CA GLN A 15 45.11 29.00 9.57
C GLN A 15 44.01 28.28 10.39
N ASN A 16 44.35 27.05 10.80
CA ASN A 16 43.58 26.18 11.68
C ASN A 16 43.58 26.67 13.14
N ALA A 17 42.49 26.46 13.87
CA ALA A 17 42.53 26.13 15.30
C ALA A 17 41.23 25.43 15.71
N TRP A 18 41.37 24.21 16.25
CA TRP A 18 40.35 23.50 17.02
C TRP A 18 40.23 24.10 18.42
N SER A 19 39.02 24.20 18.95
CA SER A 19 38.74 23.97 20.36
C SER A 19 37.25 23.75 20.64
N HIS A 20 37.00 22.69 21.40
CA HIS A 20 35.74 22.30 22.02
C HIS A 20 35.15 23.40 22.90
N ALA A 21 33.81 23.52 22.90
CA ALA A 21 33.07 24.02 24.05
C ALA A 21 31.69 23.34 24.12
N ALA A 22 31.57 22.39 25.06
CA ALA A 22 30.32 21.85 25.53
C ALA A 22 29.60 22.93 26.35
N ILE A 23 28.31 23.17 26.07
CA ILE A 23 27.45 24.02 26.89
C ILE A 23 26.52 23.10 27.70
N THR A 24 26.94 22.79 28.91
CA THR A 24 26.07 22.32 30.00
C THR A 24 25.32 23.53 30.59
N CYS A 25 24.00 23.55 30.44
CA CYS A 25 23.14 24.44 31.23
C CYS A 25 22.56 23.66 32.42
N ARG A 26 23.13 23.92 33.61
CA ARG A 26 22.50 23.67 34.91
C ARG A 26 21.58 24.86 35.22
N SER A 27 20.32 24.60 35.53
CA SER A 27 19.48 25.53 36.30
C SER A 27 18.85 24.78 37.46
N CYS A 28 19.35 25.04 38.66
CA CYS A 28 18.64 24.82 39.92
C CYS A 28 17.86 26.10 40.25
N VAL A 29 16.55 26.02 40.48
CA VAL A 29 15.82 26.89 41.43
C VAL A 29 14.65 26.09 42.03
N ASP A 30 14.50 26.27 43.34
CA ASP A 30 13.70 25.54 44.32
C ASP A 30 12.17 25.60 44.19
N SER A 31 11.58 24.45 44.59
CA SER A 31 10.43 24.21 45.47
C SER A 31 9.60 25.39 46.02
N SER A 32 8.28 25.36 45.73
CA SER A 32 7.22 25.54 46.75
C SER A 32 5.83 25.18 46.18
N ALA A 33 5.11 24.29 46.86
CA ALA A 33 3.72 23.88 46.59
C ALA A 33 2.70 25.00 46.93
N PRO A 34 1.42 24.87 46.55
CA PRO A 34 0.52 24.13 47.45
C PRO A 34 -0.55 23.27 46.78
N SER A 35 -0.85 22.20 47.51
CA SER A 35 -2.08 21.41 47.57
C SER A 35 -3.37 22.21 47.45
N PHE A 36 -4.29 21.76 46.60
CA PHE A 36 -5.72 22.03 46.76
C PHE A 36 -6.46 20.72 47.03
N SER A 37 -6.97 20.63 48.26
CA SER A 37 -7.94 19.67 48.74
C SER A 37 -9.34 20.17 48.38
N ALA A 38 -10.18 19.32 47.79
CA ALA A 38 -11.60 19.58 47.57
C ALA A 38 -12.42 18.44 48.20
N THR A 39 -12.74 18.65 49.47
CA THR A 39 -14.01 18.42 50.16
C THR A 39 -15.04 17.43 49.55
N HIS A 40 -15.25 16.36 50.33
CA HIS A 40 -16.51 15.64 50.58
C HIS A 40 -17.82 16.41 50.35
N LEU A 41 -18.80 15.75 49.72
CA LEU A 41 -20.22 15.82 50.10
C LEU A 41 -20.91 14.44 49.87
N PRO A 42 -21.99 14.11 50.62
CA PRO A 42 -22.40 12.73 50.92
C PRO A 42 -23.62 12.22 50.14
N GLY A 43 -23.65 10.89 49.98
CA GLY A 43 -24.80 10.01 50.25
C GLY A 43 -26.12 10.21 49.51
N ARG A 44 -26.50 9.23 48.68
CA ARG A 44 -27.88 8.71 48.65
C ARG A 44 -27.89 7.18 48.59
N ARG A 45 -28.35 6.60 49.69
CA ARG A 45 -28.87 5.23 49.78
C ARG A 45 -30.11 5.10 48.91
N SER A 46 -30.25 3.98 48.22
CA SER A 46 -31.54 3.35 48.01
C SER A 46 -31.33 1.85 48.07
N ALA A 47 -32.08 1.24 48.99
CA ALA A 47 -31.97 -0.14 49.38
C ALA A 47 -33.03 -0.99 48.67
N LEU A 48 -32.69 -2.26 48.51
CA LEU A 48 -33.56 -3.44 48.57
C LEU A 48 -34.72 -3.56 47.57
N ARG A 49 -34.68 -4.62 46.76
CA ARG A 49 -35.45 -5.84 47.08
C ARG A 49 -34.99 -7.07 46.27
N LEU A 50 -34.81 -8.15 47.03
CA LEU A 50 -34.76 -9.55 46.60
C LEU A 50 -35.89 -9.92 45.64
N ALA A 51 -35.59 -10.82 44.69
CA ALA A 51 -36.46 -11.93 44.37
C ALA A 51 -35.63 -13.13 43.91
N ILE A 52 -35.48 -14.07 44.83
CA ILE A 52 -35.06 -15.45 44.64
C ILE A 52 -36.04 -16.14 43.68
N ARG A 53 -35.54 -16.84 42.65
CA ARG A 53 -36.16 -18.09 42.19
C ARG A 53 -35.09 -19.10 41.80
N LEU A 54 -34.90 -20.03 42.74
CA LEU A 54 -34.38 -21.37 42.53
C LEU A 54 -35.14 -22.07 41.40
N ARG A 55 -34.40 -22.76 40.53
CA ARG A 55 -34.87 -23.94 39.82
C ARG A 55 -33.73 -24.96 39.81
N ASP A 56 -33.75 -25.82 40.82
CA ASP A 56 -33.22 -27.17 40.71
C ASP A 56 -34.22 -28.02 39.92
N ASN A 57 -33.71 -28.80 38.96
CA ASN A 57 -33.85 -30.26 38.95
C ASN A 57 -33.22 -30.87 37.69
N ASP A 58 -32.22 -31.71 37.95
CA ASP A 58 -32.01 -33.07 37.43
C ASP A 58 -32.24 -33.35 35.92
N ARG A 59 -31.16 -33.76 35.24
CA ARG A 59 -30.83 -35.18 35.06
C ARG A 59 -29.54 -35.37 34.26
N SER A 60 -28.63 -36.12 34.89
CA SER A 60 -27.52 -36.84 34.26
C SER A 60 -28.03 -37.82 33.21
N CYS A 61 -27.39 -37.82 32.04
CA CYS A 61 -27.23 -39.00 31.19
C CYS A 61 -25.85 -38.94 30.50
N HIS A 62 -25.03 -39.95 30.80
CA HIS A 62 -23.81 -40.29 30.09
C HIS A 62 -24.05 -40.49 28.59
N ASN A 63 -23.10 -40.04 27.77
CA ASN A 63 -22.68 -40.78 26.59
C ASN A 63 -21.19 -40.49 26.30
N THR A 64 -20.37 -41.44 26.73
CA THR A 64 -19.04 -41.75 26.21
C THR A 64 -19.13 -42.32 24.79
N PHE A 65 -17.97 -42.39 24.09
CA PHE A 65 -17.70 -42.81 22.69
C PHE A 65 -17.56 -41.62 21.72
N TYR A 66 -16.47 -41.37 20.97
CA TYR A 66 -15.30 -42.16 20.58
C TYR A 66 -14.10 -41.21 20.34
N THR A 67 -12.95 -41.51 20.93
CA THR A 67 -11.64 -40.95 20.61
C THR A 67 -10.83 -42.02 19.89
N SER A 68 -10.58 -41.88 18.58
CA SER A 68 -9.43 -42.45 17.88
C SER A 68 -9.55 -42.22 16.37
N THR A 69 -8.63 -41.44 15.80
CA THR A 69 -7.78 -41.79 14.62
C THR A 69 -7.18 -40.52 14.02
N LEU A 70 -5.96 -40.13 14.45
CA LEU A 70 -5.04 -39.29 13.68
C LEU A 70 -3.62 -39.34 14.27
N ARG A 71 -3.17 -40.57 14.57
CA ARG A 71 -1.78 -40.88 14.96
C ARG A 71 -1.33 -42.12 14.22
N GLN A 72 -1.12 -42.02 12.91
CA GLN A 72 -0.36 -42.99 12.10
C GLN A 72 -0.13 -42.43 10.69
N SER A 73 0.80 -41.48 10.54
CA SER A 73 1.38 -41.15 9.22
C SER A 73 2.77 -40.50 9.29
N VAL A 74 3.43 -40.45 10.45
CA VAL A 74 4.79 -39.90 10.58
C VAL A 74 5.64 -40.91 11.32
N ARG A 75 6.01 -42.01 10.65
CA ARG A 75 7.07 -42.95 11.03
C ARG A 75 7.25 -43.99 9.91
N ARG A 76 7.98 -43.60 8.87
CA ARG A 76 8.61 -44.37 7.77
C ARG A 76 8.85 -43.33 6.65
N CYS A 77 10.05 -42.97 6.18
CA CYS A 77 11.32 -43.66 6.12
C CYS A 77 12.46 -42.63 5.95
N HIS A 78 13.56 -42.81 6.67
CA HIS A 78 14.89 -42.53 6.16
C HIS A 78 15.75 -43.78 6.39
N THR A 79 16.20 -44.41 5.30
CA THR A 79 17.56 -45.00 5.14
C THR A 79 17.72 -45.54 3.71
N LYS A 80 18.94 -45.37 3.19
CA LYS A 80 19.43 -45.44 1.79
C LYS A 80 19.33 -46.82 1.11
N ALA A 81 19.10 -46.84 -0.22
CA ALA A 81 19.91 -47.57 -1.22
C ALA A 81 19.40 -47.30 -2.65
N ALA A 82 20.33 -47.20 -3.61
CA ALA A 82 20.10 -46.94 -5.03
C ALA A 82 19.54 -48.16 -5.79
N VAL A 83 18.76 -47.91 -6.86
CA VAL A 83 18.84 -48.50 -8.22
C VAL A 83 17.59 -48.07 -9.04
N THR A 84 17.87 -47.72 -10.29
CA THR A 84 17.10 -47.26 -11.46
C THR A 84 15.70 -47.86 -11.67
N THR A 85 14.67 -47.03 -11.94
CA THR A 85 13.86 -46.98 -13.20
C THR A 85 12.60 -46.09 -13.10
N THR A 86 12.60 -45.04 -13.92
CA THR A 86 11.47 -44.41 -14.67
C THR A 86 10.03 -44.49 -14.15
N THR A 87 9.46 -43.35 -13.73
CA THR A 87 8.06 -42.97 -14.09
C THR A 87 7.80 -41.46 -13.89
N THR A 88 7.47 -40.79 -15.00
CA THR A 88 6.65 -39.56 -15.15
C THR A 88 6.83 -38.39 -14.18
N THR A 89 7.66 -37.45 -14.61
CA THR A 89 7.73 -36.05 -14.16
C THR A 89 6.49 -35.27 -14.61
N ASN A 90 5.65 -34.83 -13.66
CA ASN A 90 4.85 -33.63 -13.85
C ASN A 90 5.72 -32.42 -13.49
N SER A 91 6.08 -31.68 -14.53
CA SER A 91 6.92 -30.49 -14.53
C SER A 91 6.31 -29.38 -13.67
N MET A 92 6.85 -29.17 -12.46
CA MET A 92 6.82 -27.85 -11.83
C MET A 92 7.82 -26.97 -12.59
N ALA A 93 7.33 -25.85 -13.12
CA ALA A 93 8.18 -24.82 -13.69
C ALA A 93 9.12 -24.25 -12.60
N PRO A 94 10.40 -23.99 -12.90
CA PRO A 94 11.30 -23.33 -11.97
C PRO A 94 10.98 -21.84 -11.96
N VAL A 95 10.70 -21.28 -10.79
CA VAL A 95 10.74 -19.84 -10.57
C VAL A 95 11.81 -19.61 -9.52
N ASP A 96 12.89 -18.96 -9.93
CA ASP A 96 14.06 -18.59 -9.11
C ASP A 96 13.71 -17.49 -8.09
N SER A 97 12.73 -17.76 -7.23
CA SER A 97 12.44 -16.97 -6.02
C SER A 97 12.81 -17.83 -4.83
N ALA A 98 13.95 -17.57 -4.19
CA ALA A 98 14.27 -18.20 -2.92
C ALA A 98 13.10 -17.97 -1.95
N SER A 99 12.52 -19.05 -1.41
CA SER A 99 11.40 -18.92 -0.48
C SER A 99 11.85 -18.16 0.77
N PHE A 100 10.95 -17.41 1.41
CA PHE A 100 11.27 -16.70 2.65
C PHE A 100 11.76 -17.67 3.74
N LEU A 101 11.24 -18.89 3.79
CA LEU A 101 11.80 -19.97 4.61
C LEU A 101 13.29 -20.23 4.32
N ALA A 102 13.71 -20.26 3.05
CA ALA A 102 15.12 -20.47 2.69
C ALA A 102 16.00 -19.34 3.22
N THR A 103 15.56 -18.08 3.14
CA THR A 103 16.34 -16.93 3.66
C THR A 103 16.42 -16.93 5.20
N VAL A 104 15.44 -17.52 5.89
CA VAL A 104 15.47 -17.68 7.35
C VAL A 104 16.42 -18.82 7.77
N LEU A 105 16.44 -19.93 7.04
CA LEU A 105 17.26 -21.10 7.37
C LEU A 105 18.72 -20.95 6.94
N GLU A 106 18.92 -20.39 5.74
CA GLU A 106 20.22 -20.16 5.13
C GLU A 106 20.35 -18.66 4.81
N PRO A 107 20.59 -17.82 5.84
CA PRO A 107 20.75 -16.39 5.64
C PRO A 107 21.94 -16.09 4.72
N GLU A 108 21.81 -15.04 3.92
CA GLU A 108 22.85 -14.61 3.00
C GLU A 108 24.14 -14.28 3.75
N ARG A 109 25.27 -14.59 3.12
CA ARG A 109 26.58 -14.23 3.65
C ARG A 109 26.84 -12.75 3.40
N THR A 110 27.06 -11.99 4.47
CA THR A 110 27.26 -10.55 4.45
C THR A 110 28.73 -10.22 4.75
N VAL A 111 29.04 -9.80 5.98
CA VAL A 111 30.39 -9.48 6.47
C VAL A 111 30.90 -10.67 7.28
N SER A 112 32.14 -11.11 6.99
CA SER A 112 32.79 -12.16 7.76
C SER A 112 33.48 -11.59 8.99
N LEU A 113 33.03 -12.03 10.17
CA LEU A 113 33.61 -11.71 11.46
C LEU A 113 34.40 -12.93 11.96
N GLU A 114 35.72 -12.82 11.94
CA GLU A 114 36.61 -13.89 12.41
C GLU A 114 36.70 -13.88 13.93
N ASP A 115 36.47 -15.04 14.53
CA ASP A 115 36.74 -15.32 15.94
C ASP A 115 37.67 -16.53 16.04
N THR A 116 38.34 -16.66 17.17
CA THR A 116 39.22 -17.76 17.56
C THR A 116 38.62 -19.16 17.37
N THR A 117 37.28 -19.29 17.44
CA THR A 117 36.59 -20.59 17.38
C THR A 117 35.81 -20.84 16.08
N ARG A 118 35.41 -19.78 15.37
CA ARG A 118 34.58 -19.84 14.16
C ARG A 118 34.62 -18.53 13.40
N THR A 119 34.11 -18.54 12.17
CA THR A 119 33.83 -17.32 11.41
C THR A 119 32.33 -17.10 11.34
N TYR A 120 31.84 -15.96 11.83
CA TYR A 120 30.43 -15.58 11.73
C TYR A 120 30.22 -14.68 10.52
N ALA A 121 29.53 -15.20 9.49
CA ALA A 121 29.41 -14.53 8.19
C ALA A 121 27.96 -14.18 7.78
N THR A 122 26.99 -14.39 8.68
CA THR A 122 25.56 -14.30 8.36
C THR A 122 24.84 -13.24 9.21
N MET A 123 25.57 -12.26 9.74
CA MET A 123 24.97 -11.14 10.45
C MET A 123 24.23 -10.23 9.48
N ASP A 124 22.97 -9.89 9.73
CA ASP A 124 22.29 -8.87 8.92
C ASP A 124 22.78 -7.47 9.34
N VAL A 125 23.82 -6.96 8.67
CA VAL A 125 24.51 -5.71 9.02
C VAL A 125 23.83 -4.50 8.39
N VAL A 126 23.74 -3.40 9.13
CA VAL A 126 23.29 -2.09 8.62
C VAL A 126 24.05 -1.71 7.34
N GLU A 127 23.33 -1.18 6.36
CA GLU A 127 23.92 -0.76 5.09
C GLU A 127 24.93 0.35 5.31
N ARG A 128 25.91 0.46 4.40
CA ARG A 128 26.86 1.56 4.44
C ARG A 128 26.13 2.88 4.20
N CYS A 129 26.67 3.97 4.75
CA CYS A 129 26.15 5.31 4.48
C CYS A 129 26.08 5.57 2.97
N ASP A 130 24.92 6.00 2.50
CA ASP A 130 24.75 6.39 1.11
C ASP A 130 25.62 7.61 0.80
N VAL A 131 26.23 7.61 -0.38
CA VAL A 131 27.04 8.72 -0.86
C VAL A 131 26.44 9.18 -2.18
N TYR A 132 25.97 10.43 -2.21
CA TYR A 132 25.58 11.06 -3.46
C TYR A 132 26.82 11.29 -4.33
N ASP A 133 26.87 10.62 -5.47
CA ASP A 133 27.91 10.79 -6.48
C ASP A 133 27.36 11.62 -7.66
N PRO A 134 27.79 12.89 -7.82
CA PRO A 134 27.33 13.75 -8.91
C PRO A 134 27.69 13.22 -10.31
N SER A 135 28.61 12.26 -10.42
CA SER A 135 29.00 11.65 -11.70
C SER A 135 28.01 10.59 -12.18
N LEU A 136 27.18 10.04 -11.29
CA LEU A 136 26.15 9.08 -11.63
C LEU A 136 24.87 9.83 -12.06
N PRO A 137 24.33 9.57 -13.27
CA PRO A 137 23.10 10.21 -13.71
C PRO A 137 21.89 9.66 -12.94
N ASN A 138 20.92 10.52 -12.66
CA ASN A 138 19.64 10.11 -12.04
C ASN A 138 18.86 9.13 -12.93
N VAL A 139 18.92 9.33 -14.25
CA VAL A 139 18.34 8.41 -15.23
C VAL A 139 19.45 7.50 -15.72
N THR A 140 19.35 6.21 -15.43
CA THR A 140 20.15 5.22 -16.14
C THR A 140 19.63 5.21 -17.57
N SER A 141 20.40 5.72 -18.52
CA SER A 141 20.08 5.54 -19.91
C SER A 141 20.11 4.04 -20.17
N SER A 142 18.93 3.39 -20.16
CA SER A 142 18.75 2.18 -20.96
C SER A 142 19.28 2.55 -22.35
N PRO A 143 20.08 1.70 -23.03
CA PRO A 143 20.66 2.07 -24.30
C PRO A 143 19.50 2.36 -25.27
N ARG A 144 19.14 3.64 -25.38
CA ARG A 144 18.51 4.16 -26.57
C ARG A 144 19.54 3.87 -27.62
N SER A 145 19.21 2.93 -28.50
CA SER A 145 19.83 2.83 -29.81
C SER A 145 19.98 4.26 -30.32
N THR A 146 21.20 4.74 -30.31
CA THR A 146 21.55 6.07 -30.76
C THR A 146 21.42 6.08 -32.28
N LYS A 147 20.19 6.23 -32.77
CA LYS A 147 19.90 7.04 -33.95
C LYS A 147 18.59 7.79 -33.71
N GLY A 148 18.73 9.10 -33.54
CA GLY A 148 17.64 10.05 -33.50
C GLY A 148 17.02 10.27 -34.87
N HIS A 149 16.06 11.19 -34.89
CA HIS A 149 15.40 11.76 -36.06
C HIS A 149 16.12 11.62 -37.41
N GLY A 150 15.36 11.13 -38.39
CA GLY A 150 15.53 11.50 -39.80
C GLY A 150 16.56 10.67 -40.56
N VAL A 151 16.04 9.67 -41.28
CA VAL A 151 16.63 9.10 -42.50
C VAL A 151 17.91 8.28 -42.30
N ALA A 152 17.92 7.09 -42.93
CA ALA A 152 19.07 6.18 -43.12
C ALA A 152 19.55 5.36 -41.90
N GLN A 153 18.87 4.22 -41.71
CA GLN A 153 19.55 2.99 -41.28
C GLN A 153 18.91 1.77 -41.97
N ALA A 154 19.00 1.77 -43.30
CA ALA A 154 19.23 0.55 -44.05
C ALA A 154 20.75 0.41 -44.17
N GLU A 155 21.25 -0.82 -44.31
CA GLU A 155 22.67 -1.19 -44.40
C GLU A 155 23.39 -1.29 -43.05
N LEU A 156 23.19 -2.43 -42.39
CA LEU A 156 24.26 -3.27 -41.81
C LEU A 156 23.57 -4.53 -41.26
N ASP A 157 23.10 -5.36 -42.18
CA ASP A 157 22.88 -6.80 -42.02
C ASP A 157 22.69 -7.33 -43.45
N ASP A 158 23.82 -7.56 -44.12
CA ASP A 158 23.80 -8.35 -45.35
C ASP A 158 24.98 -9.31 -45.29
N GLU A 159 24.66 -10.57 -44.97
CA GLU A 159 25.02 -11.70 -45.82
C GLU A 159 24.38 -12.97 -45.22
N SER A 160 23.15 -13.30 -45.65
CA SER A 160 22.81 -14.60 -46.26
C SER A 160 21.29 -14.89 -46.27
N THR A 161 20.79 -15.00 -47.50
CA THR A 161 19.68 -15.85 -47.99
C THR A 161 18.21 -15.43 -47.75
N ASP A 162 17.58 -15.10 -48.90
CA ASP A 162 16.18 -15.27 -49.29
C ASP A 162 15.07 -14.47 -48.57
N GLY A 163 14.79 -13.28 -49.12
CA GLY A 163 13.49 -13.02 -49.75
C GLY A 163 12.21 -13.12 -48.91
N VAL A 164 12.17 -12.51 -47.72
CA VAL A 164 10.90 -12.13 -47.06
C VAL A 164 11.05 -10.71 -46.52
N ALA A 165 10.20 -9.79 -46.97
CA ALA A 165 10.21 -8.40 -46.54
C ALA A 165 10.13 -8.30 -45.00
N ALA A 166 11.17 -7.79 -44.36
CA ALA A 166 11.20 -7.55 -42.92
C ALA A 166 10.04 -6.59 -42.56
N ALA A 167 9.08 -7.09 -41.77
CA ALA A 167 7.96 -6.28 -41.29
C ALA A 167 8.49 -5.07 -40.51
N PRO A 168 7.93 -3.86 -40.70
CA PRO A 168 8.36 -2.69 -39.96
C PRO A 168 8.21 -2.93 -38.46
N ALA A 169 9.20 -2.47 -37.66
CA ALA A 169 9.23 -2.66 -36.20
C ALA A 169 7.98 -2.13 -35.46
N TYR A 170 7.20 -1.27 -36.10
CA TYR A 170 5.95 -0.69 -35.64
C TYR A 170 4.98 -0.51 -36.82
N PRO A 171 4.19 -1.55 -37.16
CA PRO A 171 3.37 -1.56 -38.37
C PRO A 171 2.22 -0.55 -38.34
N LEU A 172 1.63 -0.28 -37.16
CA LEU A 172 0.50 0.63 -37.04
C LEU A 172 0.96 2.10 -37.17
N ARG A 173 2.05 2.48 -36.49
CA ARG A 173 2.67 3.81 -36.65
C ARG A 173 3.10 4.06 -38.10
N ALA A 174 3.68 3.07 -38.76
CA ALA A 174 4.03 3.17 -40.18
C ALA A 174 2.78 3.36 -41.06
N ALA A 175 1.73 2.56 -40.85
CA ALA A 175 0.48 2.67 -41.59
C ALA A 175 -0.21 4.04 -41.37
N HIS A 176 -0.18 4.57 -40.14
CA HIS A 176 -0.70 5.90 -39.82
C HIS A 176 0.03 7.01 -40.59
N SER A 177 1.37 6.97 -40.62
CA SER A 177 2.17 7.93 -41.41
C SER A 177 1.89 7.87 -42.92
N GLN A 178 1.40 6.73 -43.41
CA GLN A 178 1.00 6.51 -44.81
C GLN A 178 -0.49 6.80 -45.06
N GLY A 179 -1.24 7.26 -44.05
CA GLY A 179 -2.69 7.50 -44.16
C GLY A 179 -3.56 6.23 -44.22
N ARG A 180 -3.00 5.07 -43.86
CA ARG A 180 -3.65 3.75 -43.92
C ARG A 180 -4.08 3.20 -42.55
N LEU A 181 -4.19 4.04 -41.53
CA LEU A 181 -4.55 3.64 -40.15
C LEU A 181 -5.82 2.77 -40.11
N TRP A 182 -6.85 3.16 -40.84
CA TRP A 182 -8.17 2.51 -40.79
C TRP A 182 -8.17 1.07 -41.32
N SER A 183 -7.20 0.71 -42.16
CA SER A 183 -7.07 -0.65 -42.69
C SER A 183 -6.69 -1.70 -41.64
N HIS A 184 -6.18 -1.27 -40.48
CA HIS A 184 -5.76 -2.13 -39.38
C HIS A 184 -6.85 -2.39 -38.33
N PHE A 185 -8.01 -1.74 -38.42
CA PHE A 185 -9.11 -1.99 -37.49
C PHE A 185 -9.79 -3.34 -37.77
N VAL A 186 -9.87 -4.21 -36.76
CA VAL A 186 -10.54 -5.50 -36.85
C VAL A 186 -12.01 -5.34 -36.44
N GLY A 187 -12.96 -5.81 -37.27
CA GLY A 187 -14.36 -5.97 -36.85
C GLY A 187 -15.44 -5.14 -37.55
N ASP A 188 -15.26 -4.73 -38.80
CA ASP A 188 -16.36 -4.15 -39.60
C ASP A 188 -16.98 -5.20 -40.54
N PRO A 189 -18.14 -5.82 -40.22
CA PRO A 189 -18.76 -6.86 -41.05
C PRO A 189 -19.35 -6.34 -42.35
N GLU A 190 -19.53 -5.02 -42.52
CA GLU A 190 -20.18 -4.46 -43.72
C GLU A 190 -19.24 -4.23 -44.91
N THR A 191 -17.91 -4.34 -44.74
CA THR A 191 -16.95 -4.12 -45.84
C THR A 191 -16.27 -5.39 -46.35
N THR A 192 -16.49 -6.55 -45.72
CA THR A 192 -15.94 -7.83 -46.22
C THR A 192 -16.61 -8.37 -47.47
N ALA A 193 -17.81 -7.89 -47.84
CA ALA A 193 -18.48 -8.28 -49.08
C ALA A 193 -17.96 -7.54 -50.33
N GLU A 194 -17.27 -6.41 -50.17
CA GLU A 194 -16.74 -5.57 -51.27
C GLU A 194 -15.19 -5.55 -51.29
N ARG A 195 -14.54 -6.53 -50.67
CA ARG A 195 -13.06 -6.62 -50.59
C ARG A 195 -12.35 -6.97 -51.91
N GLY A 196 -13.09 -7.16 -52.99
CA GLY A 196 -12.55 -7.27 -54.33
C GLY A 196 -12.98 -6.07 -55.15
N GLN A 197 -12.05 -5.16 -55.44
CA GLN A 197 -12.17 -4.04 -56.40
C GLN A 197 -12.59 -2.67 -55.83
N SER A 198 -11.77 -2.08 -54.96
CA SER A 198 -11.53 -0.63 -55.00
C SER A 198 -10.26 -0.24 -54.24
N GLU A 199 -9.25 0.25 -54.97
CA GLU A 199 -8.15 1.02 -54.39
C GLU A 199 -8.69 2.41 -53.98
N GLY A 200 -9.30 2.50 -52.81
CA GLY A 200 -9.89 3.75 -52.33
C GLY A 200 -10.03 3.77 -50.82
N THR A 201 -9.22 4.61 -50.17
CA THR A 201 -9.39 5.12 -48.79
C THR A 201 -10.32 4.32 -47.87
N THR A 202 -9.75 3.38 -47.11
CA THR A 202 -10.44 2.72 -45.99
C THR A 202 -11.00 3.77 -45.03
N GLN A 203 -12.30 3.74 -44.79
CA GLN A 203 -13.00 4.66 -43.89
C GLN A 203 -12.80 4.25 -42.42
N PRO A 204 -12.87 5.20 -41.47
CA PRO A 204 -12.86 4.89 -40.04
C PRO A 204 -14.06 4.02 -39.63
N PRO A 205 -13.91 3.17 -38.59
CA PRO A 205 -15.01 2.34 -38.09
C PRO A 205 -16.24 3.19 -37.72
N ALA A 206 -17.43 2.73 -38.13
CA ALA A 206 -18.68 3.48 -37.94
C ALA A 206 -18.94 3.86 -36.48
N TRP A 207 -18.66 2.93 -35.54
CA TRP A 207 -18.82 3.16 -34.10
C TRP A 207 -17.91 4.29 -33.58
N LEU A 208 -16.66 4.37 -34.08
CA LEU A 208 -15.69 5.37 -33.64
C LEU A 208 -16.05 6.75 -34.19
N VAL A 209 -16.53 6.80 -35.45
CA VAL A 209 -17.05 8.04 -36.04
C VAL A 209 -18.24 8.56 -35.25
N GLN A 210 -19.18 7.67 -34.89
CA GLN A 210 -20.34 8.03 -34.10
C GLN A 210 -19.94 8.52 -32.71
N LEU A 211 -19.02 7.81 -32.05
CA LEU A 211 -18.47 8.22 -30.75
C LEU A 211 -17.83 9.62 -30.82
N CYS A 212 -16.97 9.87 -31.80
CA CYS A 212 -16.33 11.18 -31.97
C CYS A 212 -17.36 12.28 -32.24
N LYS A 213 -18.39 12.03 -33.05
CA LYS A 213 -19.49 13.00 -33.25
C LYS A 213 -20.21 13.29 -31.95
N ASP A 214 -20.54 12.26 -31.18
CA ASP A 214 -21.29 12.39 -29.94
C ASP A 214 -20.47 13.09 -28.83
N LEU A 215 -19.17 12.83 -28.75
CA LEU A 215 -18.26 13.56 -27.87
C LEU A 215 -18.14 15.04 -28.26
N TYR A 216 -18.04 15.33 -29.56
CA TYR A 216 -17.88 16.69 -30.09
C TYR A 216 -19.15 17.54 -29.92
N PHE A 217 -20.30 17.03 -30.35
CA PHE A 217 -21.59 17.74 -30.30
C PHE A 217 -22.31 17.61 -28.97
N ARG A 218 -21.77 16.79 -28.06
CA ARG A 218 -22.35 16.45 -26.77
C ARG A 218 -23.71 15.78 -26.84
N THR A 219 -24.01 15.10 -27.94
CA THR A 219 -25.25 14.37 -28.17
C THR A 219 -25.18 12.97 -27.54
N ASP A 220 -26.26 12.55 -26.90
CA ASP A 220 -26.42 11.17 -26.44
C ASP A 220 -27.36 10.44 -27.42
N SER A 221 -26.79 9.81 -28.46
CA SER A 221 -27.55 9.07 -29.49
C SER A 221 -28.35 7.89 -28.93
N GLU A 222 -27.97 7.40 -27.75
CA GLU A 222 -28.57 6.24 -27.06
C GLU A 222 -29.51 6.63 -25.90
N ALA A 223 -30.04 7.86 -25.86
CA ALA A 223 -30.99 8.30 -24.83
C ALA A 223 -32.32 7.48 -24.77
N ALA A 224 -32.52 6.48 -25.64
CA ALA A 224 -33.69 5.62 -25.68
C ALA A 224 -33.64 4.41 -24.72
N ASP A 225 -32.47 3.88 -24.36
CA ASP A 225 -32.36 2.67 -23.53
C ASP A 225 -31.87 2.97 -22.10
N LYS A 226 -32.80 3.50 -21.28
CA LYS A 226 -32.63 3.57 -19.83
C LYS A 226 -32.65 2.17 -19.21
N ARG A 227 -31.52 1.46 -19.24
CA ARG A 227 -31.12 0.34 -18.36
C ARG A 227 -29.78 -0.23 -18.88
N ILE A 228 -28.67 0.48 -18.70
CA ILE A 228 -27.35 -0.13 -18.86
C ILE A 228 -26.58 0.12 -17.58
N SER A 229 -26.54 -0.89 -16.70
CA SER A 229 -25.42 -1.03 -15.78
C SER A 229 -24.18 -1.25 -16.64
N ASP A 230 -23.23 -0.32 -16.58
CA ASP A 230 -21.95 -0.48 -17.26
C ASP A 230 -21.17 -1.64 -16.64
N ASP A 231 -21.23 -2.78 -17.31
CA ASP A 231 -20.47 -3.98 -16.94
C ASP A 231 -19.00 -3.83 -17.40
N PHE A 232 -18.22 -3.08 -16.61
CA PHE A 232 -16.77 -2.93 -16.81
C PHE A 232 -16.05 -4.27 -16.88
N ASP A 233 -16.51 -5.27 -16.12
CA ASP A 233 -15.88 -6.59 -16.06
C ASP A 233 -16.03 -7.31 -17.41
N ALA A 234 -17.19 -7.21 -18.08
CA ALA A 234 -17.39 -7.75 -19.42
C ALA A 234 -16.49 -7.09 -20.48
N VAL A 235 -16.34 -5.76 -20.43
CA VAL A 235 -15.48 -5.00 -21.37
C VAL A 235 -14.00 -5.30 -21.13
N ALA A 236 -13.60 -5.38 -19.87
CA ALA A 236 -12.25 -5.74 -19.49
C ALA A 236 -11.90 -7.17 -19.92
N GLN A 237 -12.83 -8.13 -19.84
CA GLN A 237 -12.62 -9.49 -20.36
C GLN A 237 -12.50 -9.53 -21.88
N ALA A 238 -13.35 -8.80 -22.61
CA ALA A 238 -13.35 -8.79 -24.07
C ALA A 238 -12.08 -8.16 -24.68
N SER A 239 -11.43 -7.26 -23.93
CA SER A 239 -10.21 -6.56 -24.35
C SER A 239 -8.91 -7.16 -23.81
N ASP A 240 -8.98 -8.18 -22.94
CA ASP A 240 -7.80 -8.77 -22.32
C ASP A 240 -7.15 -9.83 -23.23
N PRO A 241 -5.96 -9.58 -23.80
CA PRO A 241 -5.27 -10.56 -24.64
C PRO A 241 -4.87 -11.84 -23.87
N LEU A 242 -4.84 -11.80 -22.53
CA LEU A 242 -4.55 -12.96 -21.68
C LEU A 242 -5.81 -13.78 -21.36
N ALA A 243 -7.01 -13.22 -21.54
CA ALA A 243 -8.27 -13.96 -21.38
C ALA A 243 -8.39 -15.06 -22.45
N ASP A 244 -7.93 -14.81 -23.68
CA ASP A 244 -7.93 -15.80 -24.76
C ASP A 244 -6.98 -16.98 -24.48
N GLN A 245 -5.84 -16.74 -23.83
CA GLN A 245 -4.93 -17.82 -23.39
C GLN A 245 -5.53 -18.64 -22.24
N ALA A 246 -6.13 -17.97 -21.25
CA ALA A 246 -6.82 -18.65 -20.15
C ALA A 246 -8.07 -19.42 -20.63
N ALA A 247 -8.80 -18.90 -21.62
CA ALA A 247 -9.91 -19.59 -22.28
C ALA A 247 -9.42 -20.78 -23.12
N ALA A 248 -8.27 -20.66 -23.79
CA ALA A 248 -7.63 -21.78 -24.51
C ALA A 248 -7.09 -22.88 -23.56
N GLU A 249 -6.64 -22.51 -22.36
CA GLU A 249 -6.24 -23.46 -21.31
C GLU A 249 -7.45 -24.08 -20.58
N ALA A 250 -8.51 -23.31 -20.35
CA ALA A 250 -9.79 -23.81 -19.81
C ALA A 250 -10.50 -24.74 -20.81
N ALA A 251 -10.45 -24.43 -22.11
CA ALA A 251 -10.98 -25.29 -23.18
C ALA A 251 -10.19 -26.61 -23.32
N ARG A 252 -8.95 -26.67 -22.84
CA ARG A 252 -8.16 -27.92 -22.75
C ARG A 252 -8.45 -28.73 -21.50
N SER A 253 -9.11 -28.18 -20.48
CA SER A 253 -9.34 -28.84 -19.19
C SER A 253 -10.81 -29.13 -18.84
N VAL A 254 -11.77 -28.71 -19.68
CA VAL A 254 -13.22 -28.92 -19.41
C VAL A 254 -13.87 -29.71 -20.54
N GLY A 255 -13.67 -31.03 -20.50
CA GLY A 255 -14.66 -31.98 -20.99
C GLY A 255 -15.63 -32.30 -19.85
N SER A 256 -16.92 -32.06 -20.07
CA SER A 256 -18.06 -32.41 -19.20
C SER A 256 -18.43 -31.38 -18.12
N CYS A 257 -19.46 -30.57 -18.40
CA CYS A 257 -20.76 -30.61 -17.71
C CYS A 257 -21.68 -29.53 -18.28
N ARG A 258 -22.91 -29.92 -18.64
CA ARG A 258 -23.93 -29.09 -19.29
C ARG A 258 -25.10 -28.87 -18.33
N GLY A 259 -25.54 -27.61 -18.23
CA GLY A 259 -26.94 -27.25 -17.96
C GLY A 259 -27.30 -26.88 -16.52
N VAL A 260 -27.49 -25.57 -16.26
CA VAL A 260 -28.51 -25.05 -15.34
C VAL A 260 -29.04 -23.72 -15.91
N GLU A 261 -30.36 -23.63 -16.00
CA GLU A 261 -31.16 -22.51 -16.52
C GLU A 261 -31.32 -21.41 -15.44
N PRO A 262 -31.29 -20.10 -15.77
CA PRO A 262 -31.41 -19.04 -14.77
C PRO A 262 -32.87 -18.69 -14.42
N PRO A 263 -33.16 -18.24 -13.18
CA PRO A 263 -34.51 -17.93 -12.70
C PRO A 263 -35.01 -16.52 -13.12
N PRO A 264 -36.33 -16.25 -13.10
CA PRO A 264 -36.93 -15.02 -13.59
C PRO A 264 -36.89 -13.84 -12.59
N PRO A 265 -36.96 -12.58 -13.06
CA PRO A 265 -36.89 -11.39 -12.22
C PRO A 265 -38.24 -10.98 -11.56
N PRO A 266 -38.21 -10.26 -10.41
CA PRO A 266 -39.40 -9.82 -9.67
C PRO A 266 -40.06 -8.53 -10.24
N PRO A 267 -41.31 -8.22 -9.84
CA PRO A 267 -42.15 -7.22 -10.51
C PRO A 267 -41.89 -5.76 -10.10
N ALA A 268 -42.16 -4.86 -11.05
CA ALA A 268 -41.98 -3.41 -10.96
C ALA A 268 -43.06 -2.71 -10.11
N GLY A 269 -42.65 -1.78 -9.26
CA GLY A 269 -43.54 -0.89 -8.50
C GLY A 269 -43.33 0.58 -8.87
N GLY A 270 -44.46 1.28 -9.10
CA GLY A 270 -44.70 2.69 -8.73
C GLY A 270 -43.96 3.80 -9.48
N VAL A 271 -44.64 4.42 -10.44
CA VAL A 271 -44.23 5.65 -11.14
C VAL A 271 -44.41 6.89 -10.25
N SER A 272 -43.43 7.80 -10.25
CA SER A 272 -43.63 9.20 -9.90
C SER A 272 -43.20 10.08 -11.08
N ALA A 273 -44.13 10.89 -11.57
CA ALA A 273 -43.94 11.75 -12.74
C ALA A 273 -43.23 13.05 -12.33
N PHE A 274 -42.15 13.41 -13.02
CA PHE A 274 -41.59 14.75 -13.01
C PHE A 274 -41.64 15.35 -14.41
N THR A 275 -42.18 16.58 -14.46
CA THR A 275 -42.36 17.42 -15.64
C THR A 275 -41.03 17.87 -16.25
N PRO A 276 -40.93 18.03 -17.58
CA PRO A 276 -39.71 18.48 -18.23
C PRO A 276 -39.52 19.99 -17.98
N ALA A 277 -38.40 20.36 -17.34
CA ALA A 277 -38.01 21.75 -17.19
C ALA A 277 -37.45 22.30 -18.51
N GLN A 278 -37.88 23.51 -18.80
CA GLN A 278 -37.66 24.28 -20.03
C GLN A 278 -36.18 24.62 -20.25
N ARG A 279 -35.81 24.74 -21.54
CA ARG A 279 -34.55 25.35 -21.97
C ARG A 279 -34.50 26.80 -21.49
N ALA A 280 -33.44 27.16 -20.77
CA ALA A 280 -33.04 28.54 -20.55
C ALA A 280 -31.74 28.79 -21.32
N ASP A 281 -31.80 29.76 -22.24
CA ASP A 281 -30.63 30.51 -22.72
C ASP A 281 -30.01 31.24 -21.52
N ASP A 282 -28.68 31.18 -21.43
CA ASP A 282 -27.75 32.22 -20.97
C ASP A 282 -26.41 31.53 -20.66
N THR A 283 -25.30 32.23 -20.85
CA THR A 283 -23.93 31.75 -20.64
C THR A 283 -23.76 31.08 -19.27
N VAL A 284 -23.93 29.76 -19.22
CA VAL A 284 -23.76 28.97 -17.98
C VAL A 284 -22.28 28.95 -17.66
N GLU A 285 -21.88 29.72 -16.66
CA GLU A 285 -20.56 29.61 -16.03
C GLU A 285 -20.52 28.25 -15.32
N VAL A 286 -20.06 27.22 -16.03
CA VAL A 286 -19.97 25.85 -15.51
C VAL A 286 -18.73 25.72 -14.65
N ASP A 287 -18.88 25.16 -13.44
CA ASP A 287 -17.74 24.86 -12.57
C ASP A 287 -16.73 23.97 -13.31
N PRO A 288 -15.48 24.43 -13.49
CA PRO A 288 -14.49 23.69 -14.27
C PRO A 288 -14.07 22.36 -13.62
N TYR A 289 -14.36 22.12 -12.33
CA TYR A 289 -14.15 20.80 -11.70
C TYR A 289 -15.16 19.74 -12.14
N VAL A 290 -16.39 20.16 -12.47
CA VAL A 290 -17.50 19.28 -12.85
C VAL A 290 -17.61 19.19 -14.38
N TRP A 291 -17.06 20.18 -15.08
CA TRP A 291 -17.01 20.19 -16.52
C TRP A 291 -16.15 19.07 -17.10
N LEU A 292 -16.68 18.40 -18.13
CA LEU A 292 -15.97 17.36 -18.87
C LEU A 292 -15.62 17.88 -20.27
N PRO A 293 -14.38 18.36 -20.49
CA PRO A 293 -13.90 18.71 -21.82
C PRO A 293 -13.59 17.45 -22.64
N PHE A 294 -13.81 17.53 -23.95
CA PHE A 294 -13.38 16.54 -24.93
C PHE A 294 -12.70 17.28 -26.07
N GLU A 295 -11.38 17.25 -26.08
CA GLU A 295 -10.55 17.82 -27.15
C GLU A 295 -10.18 16.67 -28.10
N LEU A 296 -10.95 16.56 -29.19
CA LEU A 296 -10.68 15.58 -30.24
C LEU A 296 -9.49 16.04 -31.07
N LEU A 297 -8.58 15.11 -31.31
CA LEU A 297 -7.43 15.35 -32.19
C LEU A 297 -7.83 15.10 -33.65
N ASP A 298 -7.17 15.80 -34.57
CA ASP A 298 -7.25 15.44 -35.99
C ASP A 298 -6.47 14.13 -36.22
N VAL A 299 -6.83 13.40 -37.28
CA VAL A 299 -6.17 12.11 -37.61
C VAL A 299 -4.65 12.26 -37.73
N LYS A 300 -4.17 13.36 -38.30
CA LYS A 300 -2.74 13.70 -38.43
C LYS A 300 -2.04 13.90 -37.07
N ASP A 301 -2.79 14.28 -36.05
CA ASP A 301 -2.31 14.61 -34.70
C ASP A 301 -2.53 13.45 -33.71
N TYR A 302 -3.05 12.31 -34.18
CA TYR A 302 -3.14 11.09 -33.37
C TYR A 302 -1.76 10.60 -32.97
N ASN A 303 -1.59 10.30 -31.68
CA ASN A 303 -0.39 9.69 -31.17
C ASN A 303 -0.54 8.17 -31.25
N VAL A 304 0.11 7.58 -32.26
CA VAL A 304 0.14 6.13 -32.50
C VAL A 304 1.46 5.55 -32.03
N GLY A 305 1.41 4.51 -31.20
CA GLY A 305 2.60 3.78 -30.78
C GLY A 305 2.37 2.94 -29.53
N PRO A 306 3.41 2.21 -29.07
CA PRO A 306 3.34 1.44 -27.84
C PRO A 306 3.36 2.35 -26.61
N TYR A 307 2.99 1.78 -25.46
CA TYR A 307 3.19 2.45 -24.19
C TYR A 307 4.69 2.57 -23.87
N GLU A 308 5.14 3.80 -23.62
CA GLU A 308 6.51 4.10 -23.21
C GLU A 308 6.55 4.38 -21.70
N PHE A 309 7.29 3.57 -20.95
CA PHE A 309 7.50 3.81 -19.52
C PHE A 309 8.32 5.10 -19.32
N PRO A 310 8.03 5.89 -18.26
CA PRO A 310 8.86 7.02 -17.88
C PRO A 310 10.32 6.58 -17.69
N PRO A 311 11.31 7.43 -18.04
CA PRO A 311 12.73 7.07 -17.94
C PRO A 311 13.19 6.81 -16.49
N THR A 312 12.46 7.33 -15.52
CA THR A 312 12.69 7.13 -14.08
C THR A 312 12.02 5.87 -13.53
N ALA A 313 11.21 5.16 -14.33
CA ALA A 313 10.51 3.97 -13.88
C ALA A 313 11.47 2.78 -13.77
N THR A 314 11.63 2.24 -12.56
CA THR A 314 12.60 1.20 -12.21
C THR A 314 12.07 -0.23 -12.35
N TYR A 315 11.00 -0.43 -13.13
CA TYR A 315 10.42 -1.75 -13.36
C TYR A 315 11.41 -2.70 -14.06
N THR A 316 11.45 -3.96 -13.62
CA THR A 316 12.18 -5.03 -14.32
C THR A 316 11.53 -5.35 -15.68
N VAL A 317 12.25 -6.03 -16.57
CA VAL A 317 11.73 -6.41 -17.90
C VAL A 317 10.46 -7.27 -17.77
N GLU A 318 10.46 -8.23 -16.84
CA GLU A 318 9.29 -9.09 -16.59
C GLU A 318 8.08 -8.29 -16.12
N GLN A 319 8.29 -7.34 -15.21
CA GLN A 319 7.21 -6.46 -14.74
C GLN A 319 6.71 -5.56 -15.86
N GLN A 320 7.59 -5.01 -16.70
CA GLN A 320 7.19 -4.22 -17.86
C GLN A 320 6.32 -5.04 -18.81
N VAL A 321 6.68 -6.30 -19.08
CA VAL A 321 5.87 -7.21 -19.90
C VAL A 321 4.49 -7.46 -19.26
N LYS A 322 4.43 -7.74 -17.96
CA LYS A 322 3.15 -7.92 -17.23
C LYS A 322 2.28 -6.66 -17.23
N LEU A 323 2.89 -5.48 -17.02
CA LEU A 323 2.21 -4.17 -17.04
C LEU A 323 1.72 -3.80 -18.45
N CYS A 324 2.34 -4.34 -19.49
CA CYS A 324 1.88 -4.26 -20.89
C CYS A 324 1.03 -5.48 -21.32
N LEU A 325 0.43 -6.23 -20.38
CA LEU A 325 -0.47 -7.36 -20.66
C LEU A 325 0.15 -8.45 -21.56
N GLY A 326 1.45 -8.71 -21.37
CA GLY A 326 2.20 -9.71 -22.14
C GLY A 326 2.72 -9.21 -23.49
N GLN A 327 2.29 -8.04 -23.96
CA GLN A 327 2.62 -7.51 -25.29
C GLN A 327 3.22 -6.10 -25.20
N ARG A 328 4.52 -6.02 -24.92
CA ARG A 328 5.25 -4.75 -24.76
C ARG A 328 5.18 -3.82 -25.98
N HIS A 329 5.22 -4.38 -27.18
CA HIS A 329 5.25 -3.63 -28.44
C HIS A 329 3.86 -3.39 -29.03
N LYS A 330 2.78 -3.71 -28.30
CA LYS A 330 1.42 -3.47 -28.76
C LYS A 330 1.18 -1.96 -28.90
N GLU A 331 0.73 -1.55 -30.08
CA GLU A 331 0.50 -0.15 -30.40
C GLU A 331 -0.96 0.24 -30.14
N TYR A 332 -1.15 1.43 -29.59
CA TYR A 332 -2.45 2.03 -29.31
C TYR A 332 -2.57 3.37 -30.02
N VAL A 333 -3.80 3.85 -30.23
CA VAL A 333 -4.08 5.14 -30.86
C VAL A 333 -4.70 6.06 -29.82
N HIS A 334 -3.98 7.11 -29.45
CA HIS A 334 -4.52 8.21 -28.64
C HIS A 334 -5.19 9.25 -29.54
N PHE A 335 -6.50 9.47 -29.35
CA PHE A 335 -7.32 10.27 -30.25
C PHE A 335 -8.02 11.47 -29.58
N CYS A 336 -8.05 11.54 -28.24
CA CYS A 336 -8.74 12.61 -27.53
C CYS A 336 -8.15 12.87 -26.13
N ASN A 337 -7.92 14.15 -25.81
CA ASN A 337 -7.67 14.63 -24.46
C ASN A 337 -9.00 14.92 -23.76
N THR A 338 -9.10 14.58 -22.48
CA THR A 338 -10.31 14.80 -21.67
C THR A 338 -9.99 15.44 -20.31
N TYR A 339 -10.78 15.17 -19.28
CA TYR A 339 -10.70 15.75 -17.94
C TYR A 339 -9.27 15.93 -17.43
N CYS A 340 -8.99 17.10 -16.84
CA CYS A 340 -7.66 17.45 -16.35
C CYS A 340 -7.54 17.24 -14.84
N PHE A 341 -6.38 16.76 -14.40
CA PHE A 341 -6.02 16.64 -12.99
C PHE A 341 -4.93 17.65 -12.62
N PRO A 342 -4.90 18.13 -11.36
CA PRO A 342 -3.86 19.06 -10.91
C PRO A 342 -2.50 18.37 -10.90
N GLU A 343 -1.45 19.16 -11.05
CA GLU A 343 -0.09 18.66 -10.96
C GLU A 343 0.27 18.27 -9.53
N ARG A 344 1.17 17.30 -9.42
CA ARG A 344 1.66 16.72 -8.16
C ARG A 344 2.19 17.76 -7.15
N TRP A 345 2.86 18.81 -7.63
CA TRP A 345 3.48 19.85 -6.80
C TRP A 345 2.55 21.03 -6.47
N GLN A 346 1.38 21.10 -7.10
CA GLN A 346 0.39 22.14 -6.81
C GLN A 346 -0.37 21.84 -5.52
N ILE A 347 -1.19 22.79 -5.07
CA ILE A 347 -2.10 22.57 -3.95
C ILE A 347 -3.10 21.46 -4.36
N PRO A 348 -3.42 20.48 -3.49
CA PRO A 348 -4.29 19.36 -3.86
C PRO A 348 -5.69 19.73 -4.36
N THR A 349 -6.17 20.93 -3.99
CA THR A 349 -7.46 21.51 -4.39
C THR A 349 -7.30 22.56 -5.48
N SER A 350 -6.29 22.44 -6.33
CA SER A 350 -6.07 23.28 -7.51
C SER A 350 -6.82 22.74 -8.73
N MET A 351 -7.05 23.62 -9.70
CA MET A 351 -7.61 23.27 -11.00
C MET A 351 -6.74 22.27 -11.74
N GLY A 352 -7.38 21.41 -12.54
CA GLY A 352 -6.67 20.45 -13.36
C GLY A 352 -5.87 21.10 -14.50
N THR A 353 -4.63 20.65 -14.70
CA THR A 353 -3.72 21.12 -15.76
C THR A 353 -3.28 20.01 -16.70
N GLN A 354 -3.14 18.77 -16.22
CA GLN A 354 -2.73 17.63 -17.04
C GLN A 354 -3.96 16.84 -17.51
N PRO A 355 -4.24 16.77 -18.82
CA PRO A 355 -5.39 16.04 -19.33
C PRO A 355 -5.18 14.52 -19.30
N ALA A 356 -6.25 13.80 -18.95
CA ALA A 356 -6.35 12.37 -19.20
C ALA A 356 -6.53 12.08 -20.70
N ARG A 357 -6.17 10.86 -21.12
CA ARG A 357 -6.11 10.45 -22.52
C ARG A 357 -7.09 9.32 -22.82
N LEU A 358 -7.78 9.41 -23.94
CA LEU A 358 -8.61 8.33 -24.48
C LEU A 358 -7.85 7.61 -25.60
N LEU A 359 -7.69 6.30 -25.45
CA LEU A 359 -6.99 5.44 -26.39
C LEU A 359 -7.93 4.36 -26.96
N VAL A 360 -7.63 3.90 -28.16
CA VAL A 360 -8.29 2.74 -28.79
C VAL A 360 -7.24 1.75 -29.28
N ASP A 361 -7.57 0.47 -29.16
CA ASP A 361 -6.81 -0.62 -29.76
C ASP A 361 -7.43 -1.02 -31.11
N PRO A 362 -6.76 -0.80 -32.24
CA PRO A 362 -7.28 -1.18 -33.55
C PRO A 362 -7.28 -2.71 -33.77
N SER A 363 -6.46 -3.46 -33.03
CA SER A 363 -6.40 -4.92 -33.15
C SER A 363 -7.51 -5.65 -32.39
N CYS A 364 -8.24 -4.94 -31.52
CA CYS A 364 -9.29 -5.51 -30.69
C CYS A 364 -10.57 -5.75 -31.53
N PRO A 365 -11.11 -6.98 -31.59
CA PRO A 365 -12.30 -7.30 -32.39
C PRO A 365 -13.58 -6.68 -31.81
N THR A 366 -13.60 -6.43 -30.51
CA THR A 366 -14.70 -5.73 -29.82
C THR A 366 -14.34 -4.26 -29.62
N PRO A 367 -15.26 -3.32 -29.84
CA PRO A 367 -14.97 -1.91 -29.69
C PRO A 367 -14.82 -1.57 -28.19
N VAL A 368 -13.62 -1.13 -27.80
CA VAL A 368 -13.27 -0.75 -26.41
C VAL A 368 -12.45 0.54 -26.43
N VAL A 369 -12.76 1.44 -25.50
CA VAL A 369 -12.01 2.69 -25.28
C VAL A 369 -11.28 2.59 -23.95
N PHE A 370 -9.99 2.88 -23.94
CA PHE A 370 -9.18 2.90 -22.73
C PHE A 370 -9.00 4.33 -22.24
N LEU A 371 -9.29 4.58 -20.96
CA LEU A 371 -8.99 5.85 -20.30
C LEU A 371 -7.68 5.72 -19.51
N GLN A 372 -6.69 6.52 -19.89
CA GLN A 372 -5.41 6.68 -19.21
C GLN A 372 -5.41 7.99 -18.42
N LEU A 373 -5.31 7.92 -17.09
CA LEU A 373 -5.38 9.09 -16.20
C LEU A 373 -4.13 9.98 -16.29
N SER A 374 -2.95 9.39 -16.44
CA SER A 374 -1.65 10.05 -16.63
C SER A 374 -0.73 9.14 -17.47
N PRO A 375 0.28 9.70 -18.17
CA PRO A 375 1.33 8.93 -18.83
C PRO A 375 2.00 7.87 -17.96
N ASP A 376 2.00 8.04 -16.63
CA ASP A 376 2.61 7.09 -15.70
C ASP A 376 1.79 5.80 -15.51
N PHE A 377 0.54 5.76 -16.00
CA PHE A 377 -0.31 4.57 -15.93
C PHE A 377 0.00 3.62 -17.08
N PRO A 378 0.38 2.36 -16.81
CA PRO A 378 0.59 1.35 -17.83
C PRO A 378 -0.73 0.71 -18.30
N PRO A 379 -0.74 0.02 -19.47
CA PRO A 379 -1.94 -0.57 -20.05
C PRO A 379 -2.72 -1.52 -19.12
N ALA A 380 -2.04 -2.23 -18.22
CA ALA A 380 -2.69 -3.09 -17.24
C ALA A 380 -3.66 -2.34 -16.30
N MET A 381 -3.47 -1.03 -16.12
CA MET A 381 -4.26 -0.16 -15.24
C MET A 381 -5.08 0.90 -16.00
N TRP A 382 -5.12 0.84 -17.33
CA TRP A 382 -6.04 1.69 -18.09
C TRP A 382 -7.48 1.21 -17.90
N LEU A 383 -8.41 2.16 -17.73
CA LEU A 383 -9.82 1.83 -17.49
C LEU A 383 -10.47 1.44 -18.82
N PRO A 384 -10.93 0.19 -19.00
CA PRO A 384 -11.60 -0.25 -20.21
C PRO A 384 -13.08 0.15 -20.15
N ILE A 385 -13.53 0.96 -21.10
CA ILE A 385 -14.87 1.56 -21.12
C ILE A 385 -15.58 1.10 -22.39
N LYS A 386 -16.90 0.89 -22.28
CA LYS A 386 -17.76 0.71 -23.45
C LYS A 386 -17.62 1.92 -24.39
N PRO A 387 -17.70 1.72 -25.71
CA PRO A 387 -17.55 2.78 -26.71
C PRO A 387 -18.82 3.62 -26.83
N SER A 388 -19.36 4.10 -25.70
CA SER A 388 -20.56 4.93 -25.61
C SER A 388 -20.23 6.19 -24.81
N VAL A 389 -20.74 7.34 -25.24
CA VAL A 389 -20.52 8.63 -24.58
C VAL A 389 -21.07 8.64 -23.17
N ALA A 390 -22.19 7.96 -22.93
CA ALA A 390 -22.79 7.84 -21.60
C ALA A 390 -21.83 7.12 -20.63
N ALA A 391 -21.20 6.03 -21.06
CA ALA A 391 -20.24 5.27 -20.25
C ALA A 391 -18.98 6.09 -19.97
N ILE A 392 -18.40 6.74 -20.99
CA ILE A 392 -17.21 7.60 -20.85
C ILE A 392 -17.49 8.76 -19.89
N ARG A 393 -18.64 9.43 -20.04
CA ARG A 393 -19.08 10.50 -19.13
C ARG A 393 -19.36 9.96 -17.73
N GLY A 394 -19.93 8.78 -17.59
CA GLY A 394 -20.18 8.14 -16.29
C GLY A 394 -18.89 7.90 -15.50
N VAL A 395 -17.84 7.42 -16.17
CA VAL A 395 -16.53 7.24 -15.54
C VAL A 395 -15.89 8.58 -15.18
N LEU A 396 -15.78 9.51 -16.14
CA LEU A 396 -15.13 10.79 -15.94
C LEU A 396 -15.86 11.66 -14.89
N SER A 397 -17.20 11.64 -14.90
CA SER A 397 -17.99 12.34 -13.89
C SER A 397 -17.72 11.82 -12.48
N SER A 398 -17.40 10.53 -12.31
CA SER A 398 -17.05 9.98 -11.00
C SER A 398 -15.75 10.58 -10.46
N PHE A 399 -14.73 10.74 -11.31
CA PHE A 399 -13.49 11.45 -10.95
C PHE A 399 -13.73 12.94 -10.69
N ALA A 400 -14.53 13.59 -11.53
CA ALA A 400 -14.87 15.00 -11.41
C ALA A 400 -15.64 15.31 -10.11
N THR A 401 -16.65 14.50 -9.78
CA THR A 401 -17.40 14.60 -8.52
C THR A 401 -16.48 14.41 -7.33
N GLN A 402 -15.57 13.44 -7.38
CA GLN A 402 -14.66 13.20 -6.26
C GLN A 402 -13.64 14.35 -6.09
N ALA A 403 -13.15 14.93 -7.18
CA ALA A 403 -12.29 16.11 -7.14
C ALA A 403 -13.03 17.34 -6.61
N PHE A 404 -14.29 17.53 -7.01
CA PHE A 404 -15.16 18.59 -6.49
C PHE A 404 -15.42 18.43 -5.00
N LEU A 405 -15.80 17.23 -4.52
CA LEU A 405 -16.03 16.97 -3.08
C LEU A 405 -14.76 17.23 -2.27
N HIS A 406 -13.60 16.77 -2.76
CA HIS A 406 -12.33 17.03 -2.10
C HIS A 406 -12.03 18.54 -1.99
N ARG A 407 -12.31 19.33 -3.04
CA ARG A 407 -12.17 20.78 -3.01
C ARG A 407 -13.08 21.40 -1.95
N GLU A 408 -14.37 21.09 -1.98
CA GLU A 408 -15.35 21.67 -1.04
C GLU A 408 -14.98 21.38 0.42
N GLU A 409 -14.48 20.19 0.71
CA GLU A 409 -14.13 19.79 2.07
C GLU A 409 -12.77 20.34 2.54
N GLN A 410 -11.76 20.37 1.68
CA GLN A 410 -10.36 20.57 2.10
C GLN A 410 -9.75 21.91 1.65
N HIS A 411 -10.41 22.66 0.75
CA HIS A 411 -9.82 23.88 0.19
C HIS A 411 -9.54 24.94 1.26
N THR A 412 -10.46 25.11 2.21
CA THR A 412 -10.31 26.08 3.31
C THR A 412 -9.12 25.75 4.21
N VAL A 413 -8.89 24.46 4.47
CA VAL A 413 -7.74 23.96 5.25
C VAL A 413 -6.43 24.27 4.53
N PHE A 414 -6.35 23.97 3.24
CA PHE A 414 -5.15 24.25 2.46
C PHE A 414 -4.91 25.75 2.24
N ALA A 415 -5.94 26.54 2.02
CA ALA A 415 -5.84 28.01 1.92
C ALA A 415 -5.32 28.61 3.23
N HIS A 416 -5.83 28.16 4.38
CA HIS A 416 -5.35 28.59 5.68
C HIS A 416 -3.89 28.19 5.93
N ARG A 417 -3.51 26.96 5.56
CA ARG A 417 -2.12 26.48 5.62
C ARG A 417 -1.20 27.33 4.75
N TYR A 418 -1.62 27.67 3.54
CA TYR A 418 -0.86 28.51 2.61
C TYR A 418 -0.59 29.91 3.18
N GLU A 419 -1.59 30.56 3.77
CA GLU A 419 -1.40 31.87 4.43
C GLU A 419 -0.54 31.79 5.69
N THR A 420 -0.70 30.71 6.47
CA THR A 420 0.14 30.46 7.66
C THR A 420 1.60 30.26 7.25
N VAL A 421 1.86 29.47 6.20
CA VAL A 421 3.18 29.23 5.64
C VAL A 421 3.82 30.54 5.19
N LYS A 422 3.10 31.37 4.41
CA LYS A 422 3.61 32.68 4.00
C LYS A 422 4.02 33.52 5.21
N ARG A 423 3.18 33.53 6.24
CA ARG A 423 3.46 34.27 7.47
C ARG A 423 4.70 33.74 8.20
N VAL A 424 4.85 32.43 8.34
CA VAL A 424 6.02 31.80 8.98
C VAL A 424 7.29 32.08 8.18
N MET A 425 7.23 31.98 6.85
CA MET A 425 8.35 32.31 5.97
C MET A 425 8.77 33.78 6.10
N GLU A 426 7.83 34.72 6.15
CA GLU A 426 8.12 36.14 6.43
C GLU A 426 8.81 36.34 7.79
N LEU A 427 8.33 35.66 8.84
CA LEU A 427 8.93 35.72 10.18
C LEU A 427 10.35 35.14 10.19
N GLN A 428 10.62 34.13 9.39
CA GLN A 428 11.93 33.50 9.23
C GLN A 428 12.83 34.19 8.18
N GLN A 429 12.35 35.28 7.57
CA GLN A 429 13.05 36.02 6.51
C GLN A 429 13.38 35.17 5.27
N LEU A 430 12.53 34.19 4.96
CA LEU A 430 12.60 33.35 3.77
C LEU A 430 11.88 34.04 2.58
N PRO A 431 12.31 33.77 1.33
CA PRO A 431 11.69 34.37 0.16
C PRO A 431 10.25 33.88 -0.05
N THR A 432 9.30 34.80 -0.16
CA THR A 432 7.87 34.51 -0.42
C THR A 432 7.41 34.95 -1.81
N THR A 433 8.31 35.53 -2.62
CA THR A 433 8.00 36.05 -3.95
C THR A 433 7.82 34.94 -4.99
N GLN A 434 8.45 33.78 -4.80
CA GLN A 434 8.30 32.63 -5.69
C GLN A 434 7.24 31.67 -5.11
N GLU A 435 6.21 31.36 -5.89
CA GLU A 435 5.16 30.41 -5.47
C GLU A 435 5.72 29.02 -5.13
N GLY A 436 6.76 28.59 -5.86
CA GLY A 436 7.42 27.30 -5.62
C GLY A 436 8.00 27.18 -4.21
N ASP A 437 8.59 28.25 -3.66
CA ASP A 437 9.15 28.22 -2.30
C ASP A 437 8.03 28.08 -1.25
N VAL A 438 6.90 28.76 -1.46
CA VAL A 438 5.73 28.66 -0.59
C VAL A 438 5.13 27.25 -0.63
N LEU A 439 5.02 26.63 -1.82
CA LEU A 439 4.51 25.26 -1.96
C LEU A 439 5.43 24.23 -1.29
N ARG A 440 6.76 24.40 -1.41
CA ARG A 440 7.73 23.55 -0.71
C ARG A 440 7.62 23.69 0.80
N PHE A 441 7.46 24.91 1.31
CA PHE A 441 7.30 25.14 2.74
C PHE A 441 5.93 24.66 3.25
N MET A 442 4.90 24.68 2.42
CA MET A 442 3.59 24.09 2.73
C MET A 442 3.65 22.56 2.84
N ALA A 443 4.45 21.89 2.01
CA ALA A 443 4.76 20.47 2.18
C ALA A 443 5.56 20.21 3.47
N TYR A 444 6.49 21.09 3.84
CA TYR A 444 7.22 21.00 5.11
C TYR A 444 6.29 21.17 6.32
N GLU A 445 5.38 22.14 6.31
CA GLU A 445 4.39 22.38 7.38
C GLU A 445 3.38 21.25 7.56
N ALA A 446 3.24 20.33 6.58
CA ALA A 446 2.50 19.09 6.78
C ALA A 446 3.04 18.25 7.96
N ARG A 447 4.32 18.47 8.35
CA ARG A 447 4.95 17.87 9.53
C ARG A 447 4.42 18.39 10.87
N ASN A 448 3.90 19.61 10.86
CA ASN A 448 3.38 20.28 12.06
C ASN A 448 1.86 20.09 12.20
N THR A 449 1.23 19.36 11.27
CA THR A 449 -0.22 19.13 11.32
C THR A 449 -0.56 18.22 12.51
N PRO A 450 -1.46 18.63 13.42
CA PRO A 450 -1.88 17.78 14.51
C PRO A 450 -2.61 16.53 14.00
N TYR A 451 -2.34 15.38 14.63
CA TYR A 451 -2.95 14.10 14.26
C TYR A 451 -4.50 14.13 14.30
N LEU A 452 -5.09 14.87 15.24
CA LEU A 452 -6.56 14.98 15.39
C LEU A 452 -7.24 15.78 14.28
N ASP A 453 -6.48 16.61 13.58
CA ASP A 453 -6.98 17.46 12.51
C ASP A 453 -6.82 16.80 11.13
N ALA A 454 -6.11 15.66 11.06
CA ALA A 454 -5.93 14.90 9.84
C ALA A 454 -7.20 14.08 9.48
N PRO A 455 -7.60 14.02 8.18
CA PRO A 455 -8.79 13.31 7.72
C PRO A 455 -8.58 11.79 7.64
N LEU A 456 -8.27 11.14 8.77
CA LEU A 456 -7.87 9.71 8.82
C LEU A 456 -9.00 8.72 8.48
N ARG A 457 -10.26 9.11 8.68
CA ARG A 457 -11.46 8.27 8.50
C ARG A 457 -12.48 8.95 7.58
N GLU A 458 -11.99 9.64 6.56
CA GLU A 458 -12.83 10.33 5.56
C GLU A 458 -13.71 9.33 4.79
N TYR A 459 -13.15 8.17 4.44
CA TYR A 459 -13.83 7.17 3.63
C TYR A 459 -14.20 5.89 4.40
N PRO A 460 -15.28 5.20 3.98
CA PRO A 460 -15.78 4.00 4.67
C PRO A 460 -14.91 2.77 4.41
N ASN A 461 -14.45 2.58 3.17
CA ASN A 461 -13.67 1.41 2.80
C ASN A 461 -12.21 1.62 3.15
N GLN A 462 -11.61 0.61 3.79
CA GLN A 462 -10.21 0.61 4.16
C GLN A 462 -9.63 -0.79 4.04
N GLN A 463 -8.38 -0.88 3.60
CA GLN A 463 -7.62 -2.11 3.59
C GLN A 463 -6.17 -1.84 3.97
N GLU A 464 -5.60 -2.74 4.76
CA GLU A 464 -4.21 -2.65 5.21
C GLU A 464 -3.30 -3.60 4.43
N PHE A 465 -2.08 -3.14 4.18
CA PHE A 465 -1.01 -3.86 3.52
C PHE A 465 0.26 -3.75 4.36
N PHE A 466 1.03 -4.82 4.39
CA PHE A 466 2.37 -4.82 4.97
C PHE A 466 3.37 -4.43 3.88
N LEU A 467 4.28 -3.50 4.19
CA LEU A 467 5.29 -2.98 3.26
C LEU A 467 6.70 -3.46 3.58
N GLY A 468 6.88 -4.35 4.56
CA GLY A 468 8.19 -4.87 4.95
C GLY A 468 8.72 -4.36 6.28
N GLU A 469 9.88 -4.90 6.64
CA GLU A 469 10.69 -4.51 7.80
C GLU A 469 11.86 -3.63 7.34
N TYR A 470 12.05 -2.48 7.98
CA TYR A 470 13.07 -1.50 7.66
C TYR A 470 13.97 -1.23 8.88
N ASP A 471 15.24 -0.98 8.61
CA ASP A 471 16.16 -0.42 9.58
C ASP A 471 15.98 1.11 9.66
N ASP A 472 15.93 1.75 8.48
CA ASP A 472 15.56 3.15 8.30
C ASP A 472 14.25 3.27 7.50
N PRO A 473 13.08 3.45 8.16
CA PRO A 473 11.80 3.61 7.49
C PRO A 473 11.64 4.96 6.78
N GLU A 474 12.47 5.97 7.11
CA GLU A 474 12.39 7.29 6.47
C GLU A 474 12.76 7.22 4.99
N ARG A 475 13.67 6.29 4.60
CA ARG A 475 13.94 5.98 3.19
C ARG A 475 12.69 5.61 2.42
N LEU A 476 11.83 4.72 2.96
CA LEU A 476 10.59 4.35 2.27
C LEU A 476 9.61 5.53 2.20
N LEU A 477 9.51 6.32 3.28
CA LEU A 477 8.65 7.50 3.31
C LEU A 477 9.08 8.56 2.29
N GLU A 478 10.39 8.72 2.02
CA GLU A 478 10.89 9.57 0.95
C GLU A 478 10.40 9.09 -0.43
N HIS A 479 10.37 7.77 -0.68
CA HIS A 479 9.81 7.23 -1.93
C HIS A 479 8.31 7.55 -2.07
N PHE A 480 7.54 7.55 -0.97
CA PHE A 480 6.15 8.01 -0.97
C PHE A 480 6.03 9.52 -1.22
N ASP A 481 6.85 10.33 -0.54
CA ASP A 481 6.94 11.79 -0.73
C ASP A 481 7.28 12.15 -2.20
N LEU A 482 7.95 11.23 -2.92
CA LEU A 482 8.35 11.34 -4.34
C LEU A 482 7.52 10.48 -5.32
N CYS A 483 6.47 9.79 -4.89
CA CYS A 483 5.59 8.97 -5.74
C CYS A 483 4.69 9.80 -6.70
N PRO A 484 4.76 9.63 -8.04
CA PRO A 484 4.09 10.50 -9.02
C PRO A 484 2.55 10.50 -8.95
N PHE A 485 1.98 9.50 -8.30
CA PHE A 485 0.53 9.32 -8.17
C PHE A 485 -0.07 10.02 -6.93
N VAL A 486 0.79 10.62 -6.09
CA VAL A 486 0.45 11.21 -4.79
C VAL A 486 0.88 12.67 -4.78
N PHE A 487 0.08 13.55 -4.17
CA PHE A 487 0.45 14.96 -4.03
C PHE A 487 1.71 15.13 -3.17
N ALA A 488 2.57 16.08 -3.56
CA ALA A 488 3.77 16.43 -2.78
C ALA A 488 3.43 17.09 -1.43
N ILE A 489 2.24 17.67 -1.32
CA ILE A 489 1.73 18.28 -0.08
C ILE A 489 0.82 17.27 0.62
N SER A 490 1.39 16.52 1.56
CA SER A 490 0.66 15.55 2.37
C SER A 490 -0.26 16.23 3.39
N HIS A 491 -1.26 15.48 3.87
CA HIS A 491 -2.15 15.97 4.93
C HIS A 491 -1.42 16.02 6.27
N LEU A 492 -0.67 14.96 6.56
CA LEU A 492 0.11 14.73 7.77
C LEU A 492 1.40 14.02 7.40
N ARG A 493 2.54 14.43 7.99
CA ARG A 493 3.82 13.73 7.81
C ARG A 493 4.56 13.62 9.13
N THR A 494 4.91 12.42 9.56
CA THR A 494 5.77 12.24 10.75
C THR A 494 7.14 11.76 10.30
N VAL A 495 8.18 12.54 10.60
CA VAL A 495 9.58 12.13 10.37
C VAL A 495 9.95 11.10 11.42
N THR A 496 10.42 9.92 10.99
CA THR A 496 10.70 8.83 11.92
C THR A 496 12.18 8.84 12.33
N ASP A 497 12.51 9.54 13.40
CA ASP A 497 13.85 9.56 13.98
C ASP A 497 13.96 8.55 15.13
N LEU A 498 14.59 7.41 14.85
CA LEU A 498 14.73 6.30 15.80
C LEU A 498 15.66 6.61 16.98
N HIS A 499 16.48 7.65 16.85
CA HIS A 499 17.40 8.10 17.88
C HIS A 499 16.78 9.14 18.81
N ALA A 500 15.62 9.70 18.45
CA ALA A 500 14.89 10.60 19.32
C ALA A 500 14.32 9.83 20.53
N GLU A 501 14.42 10.40 21.73
CA GLU A 501 14.01 9.75 22.99
C GLU A 501 12.56 9.26 22.98
N HIS A 502 11.69 9.96 22.24
CA HIS A 502 10.26 9.66 22.15
C HIS A 502 9.90 8.73 20.98
N MET A 503 10.86 8.22 20.23
CA MET A 503 10.67 7.35 19.06
C MET A 503 11.58 6.11 19.07
N THR A 504 12.35 5.89 20.14
CA THR A 504 13.18 4.68 20.26
C THR A 504 12.30 3.42 20.31
N PRO A 505 12.52 2.43 19.43
CA PRO A 505 11.75 1.20 19.42
C PRO A 505 12.05 0.37 20.66
N THR A 506 11.01 0.05 21.44
CA THR A 506 11.13 -0.78 22.64
C THR A 506 9.92 -1.70 22.78
N ILE A 507 9.99 -2.65 23.71
CA ILE A 507 8.87 -3.55 24.00
C ILE A 507 7.61 -2.81 24.47
N GLU A 508 7.76 -1.66 25.12
CA GLU A 508 6.68 -0.71 25.47
C GLU A 508 6.72 0.51 24.52
N GLY A 509 7.19 0.32 23.29
CA GLY A 509 7.65 1.38 22.38
C GLY A 509 6.67 2.53 22.17
N ALA A 510 7.20 3.62 21.64
CA ALA A 510 6.54 4.92 21.48
C ALA A 510 5.18 4.91 20.77
N GLY A 511 4.80 3.79 20.14
CA GLY A 511 3.54 3.60 19.45
C GLY A 511 3.79 3.52 17.95
N VAL A 512 3.15 4.43 17.22
CA VAL A 512 3.14 4.46 15.76
C VAL A 512 3.44 5.88 15.28
N ALA A 513 4.29 6.01 14.25
CA ALA A 513 4.50 7.25 13.51
C ALA A 513 3.66 7.25 12.23
N PRO A 514 2.54 8.02 12.17
CA PRO A 514 1.63 8.03 11.02
C PRO A 514 1.99 9.12 10.01
N SER A 515 1.86 8.82 8.71
CA SER A 515 1.89 9.81 7.63
C SER A 515 0.70 9.58 6.69
N LEU A 516 0.05 10.65 6.24
CA LEU A 516 -1.19 10.59 5.46
C LEU A 516 -1.03 11.30 4.11
N PHE A 517 -1.08 10.50 3.06
CA PHE A 517 -0.94 10.89 1.67
C PHE A 517 -2.27 10.88 0.94
N ARG A 518 -2.40 11.72 -0.10
CA ARG A 518 -3.59 11.81 -0.94
C ARG A 518 -3.22 11.48 -2.39
N CYS A 519 -3.95 10.54 -2.99
CA CYS A 519 -3.80 10.24 -4.41
C CYS A 519 -4.31 11.40 -5.28
N ILE A 520 -3.65 11.65 -6.41
CA ILE A 520 -3.97 12.79 -7.28
C ILE A 520 -5.32 12.59 -7.98
N PHE A 521 -5.65 11.38 -8.42
CA PHE A 521 -6.76 11.15 -9.33
C PHE A 521 -8.06 10.82 -8.57
N SER A 522 -8.09 9.69 -7.86
CA SER A 522 -9.27 9.19 -7.12
C SER A 522 -9.50 9.89 -5.79
N LYS A 523 -8.55 10.73 -5.32
CA LYS A 523 -8.53 11.35 -3.99
C LYS A 523 -8.56 10.34 -2.83
N ALA A 524 -8.28 9.07 -3.09
CA ALA A 524 -8.06 8.06 -2.06
C ALA A 524 -6.91 8.47 -1.13
N LEU A 525 -6.96 7.94 0.10
CA LEU A 525 -5.99 8.19 1.15
C LEU A 525 -5.06 6.99 1.31
N ILE A 526 -3.77 7.26 1.49
CA ILE A 526 -2.78 6.26 1.86
C ILE A 526 -2.14 6.70 3.17
N GLN A 527 -2.50 6.00 4.26
CA GLN A 527 -1.92 6.21 5.56
C GLN A 527 -0.77 5.21 5.77
N ILE A 528 0.46 5.73 5.83
CA ILE A 528 1.64 4.95 6.19
C ILE A 528 1.81 4.97 7.71
N SER A 529 1.93 3.80 8.30
CA SER A 529 2.06 3.61 9.75
C SER A 529 3.36 2.85 10.03
N VAL A 530 4.31 3.52 10.69
CA VAL A 530 5.57 2.91 11.14
C VAL A 530 5.41 2.50 12.61
N HIS A 531 5.46 1.20 12.91
CA HIS A 531 5.18 0.70 14.26
C HIS A 531 6.46 0.50 15.07
N LEU A 532 6.73 1.43 15.98
CA LEU A 532 7.90 1.44 16.86
C LEU A 532 7.68 0.60 18.14
N SER A 533 6.46 0.08 18.34
CA SER A 533 6.07 -0.73 19.49
C SER A 533 5.99 -2.24 19.19
N ALA A 534 6.42 -2.70 18.01
CA ALA A 534 6.32 -4.10 17.61
C ALA A 534 7.35 -5.04 18.27
N GLU A 535 8.38 -4.46 18.91
CA GLU A 535 9.50 -5.21 19.50
C GLU A 535 9.07 -6.23 20.56
N VAL A 536 9.64 -7.42 20.51
CA VAL A 536 9.40 -8.48 21.53
C VAL A 536 10.62 -8.72 22.41
N LYS A 537 11.73 -8.02 22.13
CA LYS A 537 12.98 -8.10 22.88
C LYS A 537 12.91 -7.34 24.18
N LEU A 538 13.37 -7.97 25.26
CA LEU A 538 13.52 -7.29 26.54
C LEU A 538 14.76 -6.40 26.53
N PRO A 539 14.69 -5.20 27.14
CA PRO A 539 15.87 -4.35 27.27
C PRO A 539 16.96 -5.01 28.15
N PRO A 540 18.23 -4.61 28.03
CA PRO A 540 19.30 -5.09 28.91
C PRO A 540 18.97 -4.80 30.38
N GLN A 541 19.26 -5.77 31.26
CA GLN A 541 19.17 -5.54 32.70
C GLN A 541 20.35 -4.71 33.23
N ASP A 542 21.50 -4.81 32.56
CA ASP A 542 22.68 -3.98 32.82
C ASP A 542 23.02 -3.17 31.55
N PRO A 543 22.49 -1.93 31.44
CA PRO A 543 22.76 -1.07 30.30
C PRO A 543 24.22 -0.65 30.18
N GLU A 544 24.98 -0.60 31.28
CA GLU A 544 26.38 -0.19 31.28
C GLU A 544 27.25 -1.27 30.63
N ALA A 545 27.05 -2.54 31.00
CA ALA A 545 27.74 -3.66 30.37
C ALA A 545 27.36 -3.81 28.88
N PHE A 546 26.07 -3.63 28.56
CA PHE A 546 25.61 -3.66 27.16
C PHE A 546 26.25 -2.53 26.35
N HIS A 547 26.26 -1.30 26.88
CA HIS A 547 26.91 -0.16 26.23
C HIS A 547 28.40 -0.41 26.06
N PHE A 548 29.11 -0.86 27.10
CA PHE A 548 30.53 -1.17 27.02
C PHE A 548 30.86 -2.18 25.90
N MET A 549 30.05 -3.23 25.76
CA MET A 549 30.25 -4.26 24.73
C MET A 549 30.01 -3.74 23.31
N TRP A 550 29.02 -2.86 23.12
CA TRP A 550 28.62 -2.36 21.80
C TRP A 550 29.21 -1.00 21.43
N LYS A 551 29.89 -0.31 22.35
CA LYS A 551 30.42 1.05 22.14
C LYS A 551 31.43 1.15 21.01
N ASP A 552 32.36 0.19 20.96
CA ASP A 552 33.46 0.20 20.00
C ASP A 552 33.19 -0.70 18.78
N SER A 553 31.99 -1.30 18.70
CA SER A 553 31.60 -2.14 17.57
C SER A 553 31.36 -1.29 16.33
N GLN A 554 32.09 -1.58 15.25
CA GLN A 554 31.89 -0.95 13.94
C GLN A 554 30.77 -1.62 13.13
N VAL A 555 30.26 -2.75 13.61
CA VAL A 555 29.24 -3.56 12.96
C VAL A 555 28.00 -3.56 13.84
N VAL A 556 26.90 -3.08 13.28
CA VAL A 556 25.59 -2.99 13.95
C VAL A 556 24.60 -3.85 13.17
N PRO A 557 23.81 -4.71 13.83
CA PRO A 557 22.77 -5.48 13.14
C PRO A 557 21.57 -4.60 12.77
N LYS A 558 20.91 -4.91 11.65
CA LYS A 558 19.70 -4.21 11.19
C LYS A 558 18.55 -4.35 12.17
N MET A 559 17.84 -3.26 12.42
CA MET A 559 16.53 -3.27 13.08
C MET A 559 15.45 -3.80 12.13
N LYS A 560 14.37 -4.34 12.73
CA LYS A 560 13.22 -4.88 12.00
C LYS A 560 11.96 -4.09 12.36
N ILE A 561 11.85 -2.88 11.84
CA ILE A 561 10.71 -1.99 12.10
C ILE A 561 9.66 -2.20 11.01
N PRO A 562 8.45 -2.69 11.34
CA PRO A 562 7.43 -2.94 10.34
C PRO A 562 6.75 -1.64 9.91
N VAL A 563 6.48 -1.56 8.61
CA VAL A 563 5.71 -0.46 8.01
C VAL A 563 4.46 -1.03 7.35
N PHE A 564 3.32 -0.37 7.58
CA PHE A 564 2.04 -0.72 6.99
C PHE A 564 1.46 0.45 6.20
N ALA A 565 0.67 0.14 5.18
CA ALA A 565 -0.14 1.10 4.45
C ALA A 565 -1.61 0.76 4.61
N ARG A 566 -2.39 1.69 5.16
CA ARG A 566 -3.85 1.66 5.11
C ARG A 566 -4.31 2.50 3.95
N VAL A 567 -4.91 1.87 2.95
CA VAL A 567 -5.54 2.55 1.82
C VAL A 567 -7.02 2.74 2.15
N SER A 568 -7.52 3.97 2.09
CA SER A 568 -8.93 4.29 2.33
C SER A 568 -9.54 4.99 1.11
N TRP A 569 -10.72 4.55 0.68
CA TRP A 569 -11.34 5.01 -0.57
C TRP A 569 -12.87 5.07 -0.49
N PRO A 570 -13.52 5.97 -1.26
CA PRO A 570 -14.98 6.09 -1.28
C PRO A 570 -15.65 4.87 -1.92
N ASP A 571 -16.92 4.64 -1.61
CA ASP A 571 -17.75 3.68 -2.34
C ASP A 571 -17.78 4.07 -3.83
N ASN A 572 -17.24 3.19 -4.68
CA ASN A 572 -17.09 3.49 -6.09
C ASN A 572 -17.32 2.26 -6.95
N HIS A 573 -17.93 2.47 -8.12
CA HIS A 573 -18.06 1.47 -9.17
C HIS A 573 -17.14 1.77 -10.37
N ASN A 574 -16.78 3.04 -10.57
CA ASN A 574 -16.09 3.50 -11.78
C ASN A 574 -14.60 3.82 -11.56
N LEU A 575 -14.18 4.18 -10.33
CA LEU A 575 -12.79 4.58 -10.06
C LEU A 575 -11.82 3.39 -10.04
N CYS A 576 -12.34 2.20 -9.71
CA CYS A 576 -11.62 0.93 -9.74
C CYS A 576 -11.57 0.29 -11.15
N GLY A 577 -12.37 0.79 -12.11
CA GLY A 577 -12.45 0.26 -13.49
C GLY A 577 -13.08 -1.12 -13.59
N GLY A 578 -14.01 -1.44 -12.69
CA GLY A 578 -14.56 -2.77 -12.54
C GLY A 578 -13.69 -3.65 -11.64
N GLY A 579 -14.32 -4.62 -10.97
CA GLY A 579 -13.62 -5.53 -10.07
C GLY A 579 -12.54 -6.37 -10.76
N LEU A 580 -12.62 -6.51 -12.09
CA LEU A 580 -11.71 -7.30 -12.88
C LEU A 580 -10.29 -6.71 -12.95
N LEU A 581 -10.11 -5.38 -12.99
CA LEU A 581 -8.76 -4.79 -13.11
C LEU A 581 -7.90 -5.13 -11.89
N ALA A 582 -8.42 -4.91 -10.69
CA ALA A 582 -7.74 -5.25 -9.45
C ALA A 582 -7.50 -6.77 -9.34
N ARG A 583 -8.49 -7.61 -9.72
CA ARG A 583 -8.32 -9.07 -9.73
C ARG A 583 -7.24 -9.53 -10.71
N ARG A 584 -7.16 -8.93 -11.90
CA ARG A 584 -6.12 -9.20 -12.89
C ARG A 584 -4.76 -8.78 -12.36
N PHE A 585 -4.66 -7.60 -11.78
CA PHE A 585 -3.42 -7.11 -11.16
C PHE A 585 -2.94 -8.07 -10.06
N ASN A 586 -3.84 -8.49 -9.16
CA ASN A 586 -3.58 -9.49 -8.14
C ASN A 586 -3.07 -10.81 -8.71
N LYS A 587 -3.66 -11.29 -9.82
CA LYS A 587 -3.18 -12.52 -10.48
C LYS A 587 -1.78 -12.35 -11.09
N LEU A 588 -1.48 -11.20 -11.69
CA LEU A 588 -0.20 -10.95 -12.38
C LEU A 588 0.97 -10.76 -11.40
N PHE A 589 0.72 -10.08 -10.29
CA PHE A 589 1.74 -9.67 -9.32
C PHE A 589 1.63 -10.37 -7.96
N SER A 590 0.69 -11.30 -7.82
CA SER A 590 0.43 -12.04 -6.57
C SER A 590 0.12 -11.13 -5.38
N THR A 591 -0.59 -10.02 -5.63
CA THR A 591 -1.04 -9.06 -4.61
C THR A 591 -2.47 -9.36 -4.14
N GLU A 592 -2.94 -8.62 -3.13
CA GLU A 592 -4.21 -8.87 -2.45
C GLU A 592 -5.14 -7.65 -2.38
N PHE A 593 -5.11 -6.75 -3.38
CA PHE A 593 -5.99 -5.57 -3.40
C PHE A 593 -7.47 -5.95 -3.50
N ALA A 594 -8.35 -5.22 -2.81
CA ALA A 594 -9.78 -5.39 -2.96
C ALA A 594 -10.24 -5.02 -4.39
N SER A 595 -11.35 -5.61 -4.84
CA SER A 595 -11.84 -5.40 -6.21
C SER A 595 -12.30 -3.96 -6.48
N ASP A 596 -12.66 -3.22 -5.44
CA ASP A 596 -13.16 -1.85 -5.48
C ASP A 596 -12.08 -0.80 -5.16
N THR A 597 -10.83 -1.23 -4.91
CA THR A 597 -9.71 -0.30 -4.69
C THR A 597 -9.43 0.51 -5.96
N PRO A 598 -9.33 1.85 -5.88
CA PRO A 598 -9.01 2.69 -7.03
C PRO A 598 -7.67 2.35 -7.69
N VAL A 599 -7.61 2.46 -9.01
CA VAL A 599 -6.44 2.06 -9.81
C VAL A 599 -5.17 2.84 -9.48
N ASP A 600 -5.31 4.12 -9.10
CA ASP A 600 -4.19 4.98 -8.75
C ASP A 600 -3.59 4.63 -7.39
N ALA A 601 -4.42 4.23 -6.41
CA ALA A 601 -3.95 3.78 -5.11
C ALA A 601 -3.17 2.44 -5.21
N ILE A 602 -3.68 1.49 -6.02
CA ILE A 602 -2.99 0.23 -6.32
C ILE A 602 -1.60 0.52 -6.90
N LEU A 603 -1.55 1.37 -7.93
CA LEU A 603 -0.31 1.70 -8.63
C LEU A 603 0.64 2.52 -7.74
N SER A 604 0.13 3.40 -6.88
CA SER A 604 0.92 4.17 -5.92
C SER A 604 1.72 3.27 -4.98
N VAL A 605 1.04 2.32 -4.33
CA VAL A 605 1.69 1.39 -3.41
C VAL A 605 2.66 0.48 -4.16
N TYR A 606 2.23 -0.10 -5.29
CA TYR A 606 3.07 -1.01 -6.05
C TYR A 606 4.32 -0.33 -6.64
N TYR A 607 4.17 0.88 -7.19
CA TYR A 607 5.29 1.66 -7.75
C TYR A 607 6.34 1.97 -6.68
N VAL A 608 5.91 2.42 -5.50
CA VAL A 608 6.83 2.71 -4.39
C VAL A 608 7.56 1.45 -3.94
N MET A 609 6.85 0.33 -3.79
CA MET A 609 7.47 -0.94 -3.40
C MET A 609 8.43 -1.48 -4.47
N GLN A 610 8.14 -1.23 -5.75
CA GLN A 610 9.08 -1.54 -6.84
C GLN A 610 10.30 -0.64 -6.80
N TRP A 611 10.11 0.66 -6.60
CA TRP A 611 11.21 1.61 -6.58
C TRP A 611 12.16 1.36 -5.40
N ALA A 612 11.60 1.01 -4.24
CA ALA A 612 12.36 0.55 -3.08
C ALA A 612 12.98 -0.85 -3.25
N GLN A 613 12.70 -1.57 -4.35
CA GLN A 613 13.13 -2.95 -4.62
C GLN A 613 12.65 -3.96 -3.55
N ARG A 614 11.45 -3.74 -3.00
CA ARG A 614 10.85 -4.52 -1.90
C ARG A 614 9.50 -5.13 -2.26
N VAL A 615 9.20 -5.37 -3.53
CA VAL A 615 7.89 -5.91 -3.96
C VAL A 615 7.53 -7.24 -3.28
N GLN A 616 8.52 -8.07 -2.95
CA GLN A 616 8.30 -9.34 -2.23
C GLN A 616 7.80 -9.16 -0.78
N ASP A 617 8.00 -7.97 -0.21
CA ASP A 617 7.52 -7.60 1.11
C ASP A 617 6.13 -6.95 1.10
N LEU A 618 5.60 -6.62 -0.08
CA LEU A 618 4.23 -6.14 -0.24
C LEU A 618 3.25 -7.30 -0.06
N LEU A 619 2.69 -7.45 1.13
CA LEU A 619 1.84 -8.57 1.48
C LEU A 619 0.50 -8.12 2.06
N GLY A 620 -0.55 -8.87 1.73
CA GLY A 620 -1.82 -8.82 2.44
C GLY A 620 -1.90 -9.91 3.53
N VAL A 621 -3.13 -10.27 3.89
CA VAL A 621 -3.41 -11.28 4.93
C VAL A 621 -2.94 -12.67 4.51
N CYS A 622 -3.13 -13.07 3.25
CA CYS A 622 -2.78 -14.42 2.81
C CYS A 622 -1.27 -14.64 2.79
N GLY A 623 -0.53 -13.68 2.22
CA GLY A 623 0.93 -13.66 2.23
C GLY A 623 1.51 -13.62 3.64
N MET A 624 0.90 -12.84 4.55
CA MET A 624 1.33 -12.81 5.95
C MET A 624 1.07 -14.13 6.67
N ARG A 625 -0.08 -14.80 6.44
CA ARG A 625 -0.33 -16.15 6.98
C ARG A 625 0.70 -17.16 6.49
N GLN A 626 1.10 -17.08 5.22
CA GLN A 626 2.17 -17.91 4.68
C GLN A 626 3.50 -17.65 5.40
N ARG A 627 3.89 -16.38 5.59
CA ARG A 627 5.11 -16.05 6.36
C ARG A 627 5.05 -16.55 7.80
N VAL A 628 3.91 -16.44 8.47
CA VAL A 628 3.72 -16.98 9.83
C VAL A 628 3.90 -18.51 9.84
N ALA A 629 3.33 -19.23 8.87
CA ALA A 629 3.51 -20.68 8.76
C ALA A 629 4.96 -21.08 8.48
N GLU A 630 5.67 -20.32 7.63
CA GLU A 630 7.09 -20.53 7.35
C GLU A 630 7.96 -20.24 8.59
N LEU A 631 7.67 -19.18 9.35
CA LEU A 631 8.35 -18.88 10.62
C LEU A 631 8.05 -19.91 11.70
N GLU A 632 6.83 -20.42 11.77
CA GLU A 632 6.48 -21.52 12.67
C GLU A 632 7.27 -22.78 12.32
N ALA A 633 7.39 -23.12 11.04
CA ALA A 633 8.23 -24.24 10.59
C ALA A 633 9.71 -24.02 10.94
N ALA A 634 10.24 -22.82 10.71
CA ALA A 634 11.62 -22.47 11.07
C ALA A 634 11.86 -22.51 12.58
N ALA A 635 10.88 -22.09 13.39
CA ALA A 635 10.94 -22.09 14.84
C ALA A 635 11.01 -23.50 15.46
N HIS A 636 10.56 -24.53 14.74
CA HIS A 636 10.69 -25.94 15.14
C HIS A 636 12.05 -26.56 14.78
N LEU A 637 12.83 -25.91 13.92
CA LEU A 637 14.16 -26.34 13.51
C LEU A 637 15.23 -25.76 14.46
N PRO A 638 16.40 -26.43 14.60
CA PRO A 638 17.48 -25.92 15.42
C PRO A 638 18.01 -24.59 14.83
N GLU A 639 18.03 -23.55 15.65
CA GLU A 639 18.45 -22.22 15.21
C GLU A 639 19.97 -22.15 14.98
N PRO A 640 20.44 -21.49 13.89
CA PRO A 640 21.86 -21.24 13.69
C PRO A 640 22.43 -20.34 14.79
N ALA A 641 23.67 -20.61 15.21
CA ALA A 641 24.32 -19.85 16.26
C ALA A 641 24.65 -18.41 15.78
N LYS A 642 23.99 -17.41 16.39
CA LYS A 642 24.22 -15.96 16.20
C LYS A 642 25.59 -15.51 16.74
N LEU A 643 25.95 -14.22 16.67
CA LEU A 643 27.25 -13.71 17.14
C LEU A 643 27.60 -14.18 18.58
N TYR A 644 26.67 -14.01 19.50
CA TYR A 644 26.73 -14.55 20.87
C TYR A 644 25.32 -14.91 21.37
N PRO A 645 25.19 -15.82 22.34
CA PRO A 645 23.90 -16.13 22.94
C PRO A 645 23.40 -14.94 23.78
N GLY A 646 22.16 -14.50 23.54
CA GLY A 646 21.56 -13.42 24.32
C GLY A 646 21.30 -13.82 25.77
N THR A 647 21.68 -12.96 26.71
CA THR A 647 21.37 -13.11 28.15
C THR A 647 20.43 -11.99 28.61
N ARG A 648 19.90 -12.08 29.83
CA ARG A 648 19.03 -11.02 30.37
C ARG A 648 19.82 -9.75 30.69
N GLU A 649 21.09 -9.89 31.07
CA GLU A 649 22.02 -8.80 31.32
C GLU A 649 22.41 -8.13 30.01
N ILE A 650 22.88 -8.95 29.04
CA ILE A 650 23.36 -8.51 27.74
C ILE A 650 22.60 -9.29 26.65
N PRO A 651 21.46 -8.78 26.17
CA PRO A 651 20.70 -9.40 25.08
C PRO A 651 21.47 -9.31 23.76
N ASN A 652 21.18 -10.21 22.81
CA ASN A 652 21.68 -10.08 21.44
C ASN A 652 20.72 -9.22 20.60
N PRO A 653 21.18 -8.11 19.99
CA PRO A 653 20.35 -7.29 19.12
C PRO A 653 19.94 -7.98 17.81
N GLU A 654 20.58 -9.07 17.40
CA GLU A 654 20.16 -9.89 16.24
C GLU A 654 18.85 -10.64 16.49
N TYR A 655 17.89 -10.58 15.56
CA TYR A 655 16.58 -11.22 15.71
C TYR A 655 16.64 -12.74 15.51
N THR A 656 15.99 -13.46 16.42
CA THR A 656 15.83 -14.92 16.37
C THR A 656 14.54 -15.32 15.64
N ALA A 657 14.44 -16.57 15.20
CA ALA A 657 13.22 -17.08 14.55
C ALA A 657 11.98 -16.96 15.45
N GLN A 658 12.13 -17.18 16.75
CA GLN A 658 11.06 -17.06 17.74
C GLN A 658 10.60 -15.61 17.93
N GLU A 659 11.52 -14.64 17.93
CA GLU A 659 11.18 -13.22 18.01
C GLU A 659 10.47 -12.76 16.74
N ARG A 660 10.98 -13.16 15.56
CA ARG A 660 10.34 -12.85 14.28
C ARG A 660 8.94 -13.45 14.19
N LEU A 661 8.73 -14.69 14.67
CA LEU A 661 7.39 -15.29 14.76
C LEU A 661 6.46 -14.45 15.64
N GLY A 662 6.91 -14.02 16.82
CA GLY A 662 6.14 -13.14 17.71
C GLY A 662 5.81 -11.79 17.06
N MET A 663 6.72 -11.22 16.27
CA MET A 663 6.48 -9.99 15.51
C MET A 663 5.47 -10.21 14.37
N HIS A 664 5.61 -11.28 13.57
CA HIS A 664 4.71 -11.54 12.45
C HIS A 664 3.28 -11.91 12.87
N ILE A 665 3.08 -12.47 14.07
CA ILE A 665 1.73 -12.64 14.64
C ILE A 665 1.09 -11.28 14.95
N GLN A 666 1.87 -10.29 15.41
CA GLN A 666 1.39 -8.92 15.57
C GLN A 666 1.03 -8.30 14.22
N TYR A 667 1.84 -8.55 13.18
CA TYR A 667 1.60 -8.02 11.84
C TYR A 667 0.32 -8.59 11.24
N LEU A 668 0.12 -9.91 11.38
CA LEU A 668 -1.11 -10.57 10.95
C LEU A 668 -2.35 -10.00 11.67
N SER A 669 -2.22 -9.68 12.96
CA SER A 669 -3.30 -9.03 13.71
C SER A 669 -3.56 -7.61 13.25
N HIS A 670 -2.54 -6.87 12.85
CA HIS A 670 -2.69 -5.50 12.35
C HIS A 670 -3.49 -5.51 11.05
N LEU A 671 -3.10 -6.37 10.09
CA LEU A 671 -3.77 -6.55 8.80
C LEU A 671 -5.26 -6.96 8.87
N GLY A 672 -5.83 -7.15 10.06
CA GLY A 672 -7.24 -7.42 10.25
C GLY A 672 -7.65 -8.87 9.93
N ASP A 673 -6.75 -9.84 10.12
CA ASP A 673 -7.06 -11.24 9.84
C ASP A 673 -8.26 -11.73 10.69
N PRO A 674 -9.37 -12.17 10.06
CA PRO A 674 -10.54 -12.69 10.78
C PRO A 674 -10.26 -13.95 11.61
N GLN A 675 -9.18 -14.67 11.35
CA GLN A 675 -8.81 -15.91 12.04
C GLN A 675 -7.72 -15.72 13.10
N VAL A 676 -7.20 -14.50 13.29
CA VAL A 676 -6.02 -14.26 14.16
C VAL A 676 -6.20 -14.77 15.58
N LEU A 677 -7.38 -14.61 16.18
CA LEU A 677 -7.65 -15.06 17.55
C LEU A 677 -7.58 -16.59 17.68
N LYS A 678 -8.02 -17.32 16.66
CA LYS A 678 -7.92 -18.79 16.62
C LYS A 678 -6.46 -19.22 16.45
N THR A 679 -5.71 -18.52 15.60
CA THR A 679 -4.27 -18.74 15.42
C THR A 679 -3.51 -18.54 16.74
N ILE A 680 -3.81 -17.45 17.47
CA ILE A 680 -3.22 -17.19 18.79
C ILE A 680 -3.54 -18.31 19.78
N GLN A 681 -4.81 -18.72 19.88
CA GLN A 681 -5.23 -19.78 20.80
C GLN A 681 -4.59 -21.15 20.48
N ALA A 682 -4.40 -21.46 19.20
CA ALA A 682 -3.74 -22.69 18.76
C ALA A 682 -2.24 -22.69 19.09
N LEU A 683 -1.59 -21.52 18.98
CA LEU A 683 -0.14 -21.40 19.11
C LEU A 683 0.33 -21.18 20.56
N LEU A 684 -0.51 -20.59 21.42
CA LEU A 684 -0.19 -20.26 22.81
C LEU A 684 0.36 -21.44 23.65
N PRO A 685 -0.17 -22.69 23.57
CA PRO A 685 0.28 -23.79 24.42
C PRO A 685 1.72 -24.24 24.17
N THR A 686 2.23 -24.08 22.95
CA THR A 686 3.59 -24.50 22.55
C THR A 686 4.54 -23.32 22.38
N ALA A 687 4.04 -22.08 22.51
CA ALA A 687 4.79 -20.85 22.29
C ALA A 687 5.89 -20.60 23.34
N THR A 688 7.02 -20.05 22.87
CA THR A 688 8.10 -19.52 23.71
C THR A 688 7.75 -18.13 24.26
N ALA A 689 8.50 -17.61 25.22
CA ALA A 689 8.19 -16.31 25.86
C ALA A 689 8.10 -15.11 24.88
N PRO A 690 9.02 -14.93 23.90
CA PRO A 690 8.89 -13.87 22.89
C PRO A 690 7.63 -14.02 22.03
N VAL A 691 7.27 -15.27 21.70
CA VAL A 691 6.07 -15.55 20.91
C VAL A 691 4.81 -15.27 21.74
N ARG A 692 4.77 -15.62 23.02
CA ARG A 692 3.65 -15.28 23.92
C ARG A 692 3.50 -13.75 24.10
N MET A 693 4.60 -13.01 24.16
CA MET A 693 4.58 -11.53 24.12
C MET A 693 3.98 -11.02 22.81
N GLY A 694 4.40 -11.57 21.67
CA GLY A 694 3.81 -11.28 20.36
C GLY A 694 2.31 -11.57 20.32
N CYS A 695 1.87 -12.73 20.83
CA CYS A 695 0.46 -13.09 20.97
C CYS A 695 -0.31 -12.13 21.87
N ALA A 696 0.28 -11.68 22.99
CA ALA A 696 -0.34 -10.71 23.89
C ALA A 696 -0.56 -9.37 23.17
N LYS A 697 0.46 -8.86 22.47
CA LYS A 697 0.36 -7.64 21.66
C LYS A 697 -0.65 -7.78 20.53
N ALA A 698 -0.64 -8.91 19.82
CA ALA A 698 -1.62 -9.22 18.77
C ALA A 698 -3.06 -9.24 19.32
N ALA A 699 -3.29 -9.85 20.48
CA ALA A 699 -4.62 -9.84 21.12
C ALA A 699 -5.10 -8.41 21.47
N LEU A 700 -4.18 -7.52 21.88
CA LEU A 700 -4.49 -6.10 22.08
C LEU A 700 -4.84 -5.39 20.78
N ILE A 701 -4.04 -5.59 19.72
CA ILE A 701 -4.29 -5.01 18.38
C ILE A 701 -5.66 -5.45 17.84
N ALA A 702 -6.01 -6.74 17.97
CA ALA A 702 -7.31 -7.27 17.58
C ALA A 702 -8.48 -6.84 18.50
N GLY A 703 -8.20 -6.17 19.64
CA GLY A 703 -9.21 -5.71 20.59
C GLY A 703 -9.80 -6.80 21.49
N ASP A 704 -9.19 -7.99 21.59
CA ASP A 704 -9.64 -9.06 22.48
C ASP A 704 -8.97 -8.97 23.87
N ARG A 705 -9.60 -8.17 24.72
CA ARG A 705 -9.17 -7.92 26.11
C ARG A 705 -9.22 -9.17 26.99
N GLU A 706 -10.11 -10.11 26.69
CA GLU A 706 -10.30 -11.33 27.46
C GLU A 706 -9.18 -12.32 27.16
N LEU A 707 -8.88 -12.50 25.86
CA LEU A 707 -7.74 -13.29 25.43
C LEU A 707 -6.42 -12.70 25.94
N PHE A 708 -6.24 -11.39 25.90
CA PHE A 708 -5.07 -10.74 26.49
C PHE A 708 -4.92 -11.06 27.98
N ARG A 709 -5.99 -10.93 28.78
CA ARG A 709 -5.95 -11.30 30.20
C ARG A 709 -5.62 -12.78 30.41
N HIS A 710 -6.17 -13.66 29.59
CA HIS A 710 -5.86 -15.08 29.65
C HIS A 710 -4.37 -15.33 29.42
N ILE A 711 -3.77 -14.71 28.39
CA ILE A 711 -2.35 -14.82 28.09
C ILE A 711 -1.51 -14.34 29.28
N VAL A 712 -1.78 -13.13 29.80
CA VAL A 712 -1.01 -12.55 30.92
C VAL A 712 -1.12 -13.36 32.20
N SER A 713 -2.31 -13.88 32.52
CA SER A 713 -2.50 -14.73 33.72
C SER A 713 -1.90 -16.12 33.59
N SER A 714 -1.76 -16.63 32.35
CA SER A 714 -1.05 -17.88 32.05
C SER A 714 0.47 -17.75 31.99
N GLU A 715 0.98 -16.52 31.78
CA GLU A 715 2.42 -16.25 31.71
C GLU A 715 3.09 -16.50 33.08
N PRO A 716 4.20 -17.25 33.13
CA PRO A 716 4.96 -17.41 34.35
C PRO A 716 5.46 -16.07 34.93
N PRO A 717 5.59 -15.94 36.26
CA PRO A 717 6.13 -14.74 36.88
C PRO A 717 7.54 -14.42 36.39
N GLY A 718 7.76 -13.22 35.87
CA GLY A 718 9.05 -12.79 35.35
C GLY A 718 9.00 -11.42 34.67
N ARG A 719 10.14 -11.02 34.08
CA ARG A 719 10.23 -9.76 33.33
C ARG A 719 9.22 -9.70 32.19
N MET A 720 9.00 -10.81 31.48
CA MET A 720 8.05 -10.85 30.37
C MET A 720 6.63 -10.50 30.81
N GLN A 721 6.10 -11.17 31.86
CA GLN A 721 4.80 -10.85 32.43
C GLN A 721 4.73 -9.40 32.94
N HIS A 722 5.80 -8.90 33.57
CA HIS A 722 5.87 -7.51 34.02
C HIS A 722 5.69 -6.52 32.87
N TYR A 723 6.43 -6.70 31.77
CA TYR A 723 6.30 -5.87 30.56
C TYR A 723 4.92 -6.04 29.91
N MET A 724 4.38 -7.26 29.82
CA MET A 724 3.02 -7.49 29.30
C MET A 724 1.98 -6.67 30.07
N THR A 725 2.07 -6.64 31.40
CA THR A 725 1.13 -5.86 32.20
C THR A 725 1.28 -4.36 31.98
N LYS A 726 2.47 -3.87 31.63
CA LYS A 726 2.74 -2.45 31.38
C LYS A 726 2.27 -1.96 30.00
N LEU A 727 2.08 -2.87 29.04
CA LEU A 727 1.53 -2.53 27.72
C LEU A 727 0.18 -1.81 27.80
N VAL A 728 -0.63 -2.09 28.83
CA VAL A 728 -2.00 -1.56 28.94
C VAL A 728 -2.18 -0.63 30.12
N VAL A 729 -3.06 0.36 29.93
CA VAL A 729 -3.60 1.15 31.04
C VAL A 729 -4.53 0.27 31.87
N LYS A 730 -4.08 -0.07 33.07
CA LYS A 730 -4.77 -0.97 34.01
C LYS A 730 -5.06 -0.28 35.33
N ARG A 731 -6.06 -0.79 36.05
CA ARG A 731 -6.40 -0.32 37.40
C ARG A 731 -5.38 -0.82 38.43
N LYS A 732 -5.17 -2.13 38.48
CA LYS A 732 -4.13 -2.77 39.31
C LYS A 732 -3.45 -3.90 38.53
N THR A 733 -2.18 -4.19 38.80
CA THR A 733 -1.46 -5.32 38.20
C THR A 733 -2.10 -6.68 38.53
N ARG A 734 -2.61 -6.83 39.76
CA ARG A 734 -3.31 -8.04 40.23
C ARG A 734 -4.54 -8.41 39.38
N ASP A 735 -5.17 -7.43 38.73
CA ASP A 735 -6.35 -7.64 37.87
C ASP A 735 -6.03 -8.49 36.63
N LEU A 736 -4.75 -8.49 36.22
CA LEU A 736 -4.22 -9.22 35.07
C LEU A 736 -3.42 -10.46 35.47
N VAL A 737 -2.60 -10.36 36.53
CA VAL A 737 -1.68 -11.43 36.95
C VAL A 737 -2.40 -12.55 37.68
N ASP A 738 -3.35 -12.24 38.56
CA ASP A 738 -4.00 -13.26 39.39
C ASP A 738 -5.07 -14.00 38.54
N PRO A 739 -4.87 -15.30 38.19
CA PRO A 739 -5.85 -16.04 37.39
C PRO A 739 -7.14 -16.27 38.17
N ALA A 740 -6.99 -16.61 39.46
CA ALA A 740 -8.05 -16.74 40.45
C ALA A 740 -8.03 -15.52 41.39
N PRO A 741 -9.19 -15.05 41.88
CA PRO A 741 -9.24 -13.90 42.76
C PRO A 741 -8.47 -14.19 44.05
N ARG A 742 -7.49 -13.33 44.36
CA ARG A 742 -6.70 -13.43 45.59
C ARG A 742 -7.47 -12.80 46.75
N LEU A 743 -7.48 -13.49 47.89
CA LEU A 743 -8.08 -12.96 49.13
C LEU A 743 -7.25 -11.77 49.63
N LEU A 744 -7.89 -10.62 49.78
CA LEU A 744 -7.29 -9.35 50.18
C LEU A 744 -8.25 -8.67 51.15
N GLU A 745 -7.82 -8.45 52.39
CA GLU A 745 -8.66 -7.81 53.42
C GLU A 745 -10.04 -8.49 53.55
N ASP A 746 -10.04 -9.83 53.58
CA ASP A 746 -11.23 -10.70 53.63
C ASP A 746 -12.21 -10.53 52.45
N GLN A 747 -11.77 -9.90 51.35
CA GLN A 747 -12.55 -9.73 50.13
C GLN A 747 -11.86 -10.36 48.90
N TYR A 748 -12.67 -10.88 47.98
CA TYR A 748 -12.23 -11.33 46.67
C TYR A 748 -12.49 -10.25 45.62
N GLU A 749 -11.44 -9.76 44.97
CA GLU A 749 -11.57 -8.83 43.84
C GLU A 749 -11.77 -9.62 42.53
N PHE A 750 -12.91 -9.45 41.86
CA PHE A 750 -13.18 -10.06 40.56
C PHE A 750 -12.91 -9.06 39.42
N ALA A 751 -11.79 -9.22 38.73
CA ALA A 751 -11.39 -8.33 37.64
C ALA A 751 -11.85 -8.78 36.24
N ALA A 752 -12.32 -10.03 36.06
CA ALA A 752 -12.77 -10.53 34.76
C ALA A 752 -13.79 -9.62 34.05
N PRO A 753 -14.79 -9.02 34.75
CA PRO A 753 -15.72 -8.08 34.12
C PRO A 753 -15.07 -6.82 33.52
N LEU A 754 -13.90 -6.40 34.02
CA LEU A 754 -13.16 -5.23 33.51
C LEU A 754 -12.45 -5.50 32.17
N TRP A 755 -12.24 -6.79 31.85
CA TRP A 755 -11.51 -7.25 30.68
C TRP A 755 -12.40 -8.04 29.71
N THR A 756 -13.72 -8.03 29.92
CA THR A 756 -14.72 -8.56 28.98
C THR A 756 -15.40 -7.41 28.23
N LYS A 757 -15.95 -7.68 27.04
CA LYS A 757 -16.47 -6.69 26.05
C LYS A 757 -17.61 -5.75 26.53
N ARG A 758 -17.96 -5.69 27.83
CA ARG A 758 -19.03 -4.82 28.34
C ARG A 758 -18.65 -3.34 28.49
N GLY A 759 -17.53 -2.89 27.94
CA GLY A 759 -17.18 -1.47 27.88
C GLY A 759 -16.15 -1.19 26.80
N THR A 760 -16.43 -0.21 25.95
CA THR A 760 -15.48 0.42 25.02
C THR A 760 -14.45 1.20 25.83
N ARG A 761 -13.46 0.49 26.38
CA ARG A 761 -12.30 1.15 27.00
C ARG A 761 -11.18 1.22 25.98
N ILE A 762 -10.91 2.46 25.62
CA ILE A 762 -10.02 2.93 24.58
C ILE A 762 -8.56 2.48 24.80
N ASP A 763 -7.91 1.95 23.76
CA ASP A 763 -6.53 1.47 23.78
C ASP A 763 -5.56 2.48 23.16
N ARG A 764 -4.51 2.89 23.89
CA ARG A 764 -3.53 3.87 23.36
C ARG A 764 -2.54 3.26 22.37
N ASN A 765 -2.42 1.93 22.33
CA ASN A 765 -1.45 1.25 21.47
C ASN A 765 -1.94 1.09 20.02
N THR A 766 -3.23 1.34 19.79
CA THR A 766 -3.79 1.46 18.45
C THR A 766 -4.04 2.93 18.16
N LEU A 767 -3.77 3.33 16.91
CA LEU A 767 -4.08 4.67 16.42
C LEU A 767 -5.55 5.03 16.66
N GLU A 768 -6.43 4.04 16.59
CA GLU A 768 -7.87 4.18 16.81
C GLU A 768 -8.22 4.55 18.25
N GLY A 769 -7.62 3.88 19.23
CA GLY A 769 -7.88 4.26 20.60
C GLY A 769 -7.08 5.50 21.06
N ALA A 770 -5.98 5.87 20.41
CA ALA A 770 -5.40 7.21 20.63
C ALA A 770 -6.40 8.33 20.23
N VAL A 771 -7.09 8.19 19.09
CA VAL A 771 -8.14 9.15 18.65
C VAL A 771 -9.32 9.16 19.61
N ASP A 772 -9.85 7.99 19.97
CA ASP A 772 -11.03 7.90 20.83
C ASP A 772 -10.74 8.47 22.23
N ALA A 773 -9.51 8.33 22.73
CA ALA A 773 -9.09 8.82 24.05
C ALA A 773 -9.03 10.34 24.08
N ALA A 774 -8.52 10.95 23.00
CA ALA A 774 -8.46 12.39 22.86
C ALA A 774 -9.85 13.02 22.67
N ARG A 775 -10.77 12.33 21.99
CA ARG A 775 -12.17 12.79 21.84
C ARG A 775 -12.97 12.76 23.14
N LEU A 776 -12.75 11.77 24.02
CA LEU A 776 -13.44 11.72 25.33
C LEU A 776 -12.90 12.71 26.36
N LEU A 777 -11.73 13.31 26.13
CA LEU A 777 -11.14 14.34 27.01
C LEU A 777 -11.53 15.76 26.61
N ARG A 778 -12.16 15.95 25.44
CA ARG A 778 -12.89 17.17 25.05
C ARG A 778 -14.35 17.01 25.44
#